data_AF-A0AAX1K3R0-F1
#
_entry.id   AF-A0AAX1K3R0-F1
#
_cell.length_a   1.000
_cell.length_b   1.000
_cell.length_c   1.000
_cell.angle_alpha   90.00
_cell.angle_beta   90.00
_cell.angle_gamma   90.00
#
_symmetry.space_group_name_H-M   'P 1'
#
loop_
_entity.id
_entity.type
_entity.pdbx_description
1 polymer ?
#
loop_
_entity_poly.entity_id
_entity_poly.type
_entity_poly.pdbx_seq_one_letter_code
_entity_poly.pdbx_strand_id
1 'polypeptide(L)'
;MILEINLPQDRFQAIKLEGLKQKNFIYGKNGTGKSSITKAIDEQYSNSYDVRIFQGFDSIVDENTNLNAIALGTENVELQPQIDEIQKRIDNIIKDISQPKKQEMNSYQKLEDCKNRYNDKENELKRFFSQSASKIKNSHTDWTGANYNTQNFQQDISKSKELSEEEVEKNLSVFKQENLTLKNKIEFPFINISKYIDATNEILQKEVLKSVILDFKNEDEQKWVREGLQLHEHNAVEKCIFCDNPISEQRINNLNSYFNDEVKAFENRINKAIDKLQTEKTRIVKIQNIDKSEFYPKFHEEVTSLNLEVTNLSSKYSDFFTYLIEQLEIKKGNVFVSLDSIEYPIPESFENVQVRYNNLLQDNLQFSTELSTKKQVARDKLRLNEVFKCLKSFEYEKQKENLLILENLKNKAREDFDKQKQELSKLKLQLQSLLQQTVDESKAARNINKDLELLGGCSFKLVLIDGEQKGQYQIKNLDDTIRNVNTLSTGEKNIVAFLWFLNSLKDPNGGTLKDRIIVFDDPMNSNDDTVQYLIISKLQKLLRNIKNEQIFILTHNIHFYSNVRYKWWQNQKSKKATFHLKKYSGKTEIELIDSEENDLKTSYQALWSELHWLYKQKKPEFMHNSIRRIFETYINFNELNDRVIDEQDIEIEKMINVNSHGLIDLEDLQADLNGKNEQEIIAKVKAAFISIGGESHFNAYWKEE
;
A
#
# COMPACT_ATOMS: atom_id res chain seq x y z
N MET A 1 25.52 46.85 -41.95
CA MET A 1 26.68 46.91 -41.01
C MET A 1 26.32 47.80 -39.84
N ILE A 2 26.76 47.43 -38.64
CA ILE A 2 26.66 48.20 -37.40
C ILE A 2 27.62 49.39 -37.46
N LEU A 3 27.11 50.61 -37.21
CA LEU A 3 27.89 51.85 -37.20
C LEU A 3 28.15 52.37 -35.78
N GLU A 4 27.25 52.08 -34.85
CA GLU A 4 27.33 52.44 -33.43
C GLU A 4 26.80 51.31 -32.54
N ILE A 5 27.25 51.21 -31.29
CA ILE A 5 26.70 50.27 -30.29
C ILE A 5 26.41 51.05 -29.01
N ASN A 6 25.19 50.95 -28.46
CA ASN A 6 24.91 51.53 -27.14
C ASN A 6 25.61 50.71 -26.06
N LEU A 7 26.30 51.38 -25.14
CA LEU A 7 27.10 50.74 -24.10
C LEU A 7 26.42 50.82 -22.73
N PRO A 8 26.57 49.79 -21.87
CA PRO A 8 26.08 49.84 -20.49
C PRO A 8 26.72 50.98 -19.68
N GLN A 9 25.92 51.93 -19.19
CA GLN A 9 26.40 53.13 -18.48
C GLN A 9 27.02 52.86 -17.11
N ASP A 10 26.71 51.70 -16.52
CA ASP A 10 27.32 51.19 -15.29
C ASP A 10 28.78 50.77 -15.53
N ARG A 11 29.14 50.38 -16.76
CA ARG A 11 30.48 49.85 -17.10
C ARG A 11 31.32 50.78 -17.96
N PHE A 12 30.73 51.60 -18.82
CA PHE A 12 31.44 52.48 -19.75
C PHE A 12 31.23 53.95 -19.42
N GLN A 13 32.25 54.78 -19.69
CA GLN A 13 32.13 56.24 -19.62
C GLN A 13 31.33 56.80 -20.80
N ALA A 14 31.55 56.26 -22.00
CA ALA A 14 30.82 56.62 -23.20
C ALA A 14 29.45 55.91 -23.24
N ILE A 15 28.44 56.61 -23.75
CA ILE A 15 27.09 56.08 -23.96
C ILE A 15 27.06 55.17 -25.20
N LYS A 16 27.90 55.45 -26.20
CA LYS A 16 27.97 54.72 -27.46
C LYS A 16 29.41 54.45 -27.86
N LEU A 17 29.62 53.31 -28.53
CA LEU A 17 30.82 53.01 -29.30
C LEU A 17 30.56 53.35 -30.76
N GLU A 18 31.20 54.39 -31.27
CA GLU A 18 31.03 54.88 -32.64
C GLU A 18 32.29 54.63 -33.49
N GLY A 19 32.21 54.89 -34.80
CA GLY A 19 33.36 54.74 -35.71
C GLY A 19 33.63 53.31 -36.16
N LEU A 20 32.67 52.40 -35.95
CA LEU A 20 32.77 51.00 -36.35
C LEU A 20 32.88 50.85 -37.87
N LYS A 21 33.70 49.88 -38.29
CA LYS A 21 33.99 49.58 -39.70
C LYS A 21 33.68 48.12 -40.01
N GLN A 22 34.03 47.66 -41.20
CA GLN A 22 33.84 46.27 -41.60
C GLN A 22 34.66 45.29 -40.73
N LYS A 23 35.87 45.68 -40.35
CA LYS A 23 36.78 44.85 -39.53
C LYS A 23 37.20 45.63 -38.30
N ASN A 24 36.77 45.20 -37.12
CA ASN A 24 36.98 45.88 -35.86
C ASN A 24 37.84 45.03 -34.95
N PHE A 25 38.92 45.61 -34.44
CA PHE A 25 39.70 45.02 -33.36
C PHE A 25 39.49 45.81 -32.08
N ILE A 26 39.25 45.12 -30.98
CA ILE A 26 39.08 45.73 -29.67
C ILE A 26 40.06 45.05 -28.71
N TYR A 27 41.09 45.78 -28.29
CA TYR A 27 42.05 45.27 -27.31
C TYR A 27 41.73 45.83 -25.93
N GLY A 28 41.81 45.00 -24.90
CA GLY A 28 41.63 45.47 -23.53
C GLY A 28 41.95 44.41 -22.50
N LYS A 29 42.57 44.80 -21.39
CA LYS A 29 42.89 43.90 -20.28
C LYS A 29 41.64 43.18 -19.74
N ASN A 30 41.83 42.12 -18.95
CA ASN A 30 40.73 41.43 -18.29
C ASN A 30 39.91 42.39 -17.43
N GLY A 31 38.57 42.25 -17.46
CA GLY A 31 37.66 43.11 -16.70
C GLY A 31 37.36 44.50 -17.31
N THR A 32 37.88 44.82 -18.49
CA THR A 32 37.63 46.10 -19.20
C THR A 32 36.29 46.17 -19.96
N GLY A 33 35.47 45.11 -19.94
CA GLY A 33 34.13 45.15 -20.53
C GLY A 33 33.99 44.61 -21.96
N LYS A 34 35.01 43.93 -22.51
CA LYS A 34 34.95 43.25 -23.83
C LYS A 34 33.67 42.40 -24.00
N SER A 35 33.41 41.47 -23.09
CA SER A 35 32.20 40.64 -23.11
C SER A 35 30.90 41.44 -22.93
N SER A 36 30.97 42.64 -22.34
CA SER A 36 29.81 43.54 -22.27
C SER A 36 29.51 44.17 -23.62
N ILE A 37 30.53 44.47 -24.43
CA ILE A 37 30.37 44.89 -25.83
C ILE A 37 29.79 43.75 -26.66
N THR A 38 30.32 42.54 -26.51
CA THR A 38 29.80 41.34 -27.18
C THR A 38 28.30 41.14 -26.90
N LYS A 39 27.90 41.21 -25.62
CA LYS A 39 26.50 41.13 -25.18
C LYS A 39 25.64 42.26 -25.76
N ALA A 40 26.16 43.50 -25.77
CA ALA A 40 25.47 44.64 -26.33
C ALA A 40 25.25 44.51 -27.85
N ILE A 41 26.19 43.91 -28.59
CA ILE A 41 26.03 43.59 -30.02
C ILE A 41 24.89 42.60 -30.20
N ASP A 42 24.87 41.52 -29.43
CA ASP A 42 23.82 40.50 -29.51
C ASP A 42 22.43 41.08 -29.23
N GLU A 43 22.27 41.73 -28.07
CA GLU A 43 20.98 42.28 -27.62
C GLU A 43 20.41 43.34 -28.58
N GLN A 44 21.26 44.18 -29.17
CA GLN A 44 20.81 45.28 -30.03
C GLN A 44 20.57 44.85 -31.48
N TYR A 45 21.30 43.84 -31.97
CA TYR A 45 21.39 43.58 -33.41
C TYR A 45 20.93 42.19 -33.86
N SER A 46 20.72 41.21 -32.98
CA SER A 46 20.31 39.86 -33.38
C SER A 46 18.92 39.77 -34.05
N ASN A 47 18.06 40.78 -33.85
CA ASN A 47 16.81 40.91 -34.59
C ASN A 47 17.00 41.36 -36.06
N SER A 48 18.03 42.15 -36.34
CA SER A 48 18.25 42.76 -37.67
C SER A 48 19.34 42.07 -38.48
N TYR A 49 20.28 41.41 -37.80
CA TYR A 49 21.46 40.76 -38.39
C TYR A 49 21.54 39.29 -37.96
N ASP A 50 22.27 38.47 -38.72
CA ASP A 50 22.73 37.15 -38.29
C ASP A 50 24.00 37.34 -37.44
N VAL A 51 23.83 37.49 -36.13
CA VAL A 51 24.95 37.69 -35.19
C VAL A 51 25.48 36.31 -34.74
N ARG A 52 26.76 36.07 -35.00
CA ARG A 52 27.48 34.83 -34.67
C ARG A 52 28.60 35.15 -33.70
N ILE A 53 28.54 34.58 -32.50
CA ILE A 53 29.47 34.90 -31.41
C ILE A 53 30.26 33.66 -31.02
N PHE A 54 31.58 33.79 -30.96
CA PHE A 54 32.47 32.83 -30.34
C PHE A 54 32.96 33.40 -29.01
N GLN A 55 32.58 32.77 -27.90
CA GLN A 55 32.94 33.17 -26.54
C GLN A 55 33.31 31.92 -25.73
N GLY A 56 34.45 31.30 -26.07
CA GLY A 56 34.89 30.05 -25.46
C GLY A 56 34.15 28.81 -25.97
N PHE A 57 34.35 27.68 -25.28
CA PHE A 57 33.84 26.38 -25.72
C PHE A 57 32.48 25.98 -25.13
N ASP A 58 32.08 26.53 -23.98
CA ASP A 58 30.91 26.06 -23.21
C ASP A 58 29.59 26.09 -24.00
N SER A 59 29.45 26.99 -24.96
CA SER A 59 28.24 27.12 -25.81
C SER A 59 28.23 26.19 -27.02
N ILE A 60 29.34 25.50 -27.32
CA ILE A 60 29.58 24.76 -28.56
C ILE A 60 29.97 23.30 -28.30
N VAL A 61 30.60 23.05 -27.17
CA VAL A 61 31.12 21.74 -26.76
C VAL A 61 30.63 21.48 -25.33
N ASP A 62 29.91 20.39 -25.16
CA ASP A 62 29.52 19.87 -23.85
C ASP A 62 29.91 18.39 -23.72
N GLU A 63 30.16 17.94 -22.48
CA GLU A 63 30.70 16.62 -22.20
C GLU A 63 29.57 15.63 -21.89
N ASN A 64 29.42 14.62 -22.74
CA ASN A 64 28.57 13.47 -22.44
C ASN A 64 29.43 12.38 -21.79
N THR A 65 29.51 12.42 -20.46
CA THR A 65 30.29 11.47 -19.66
C THR A 65 29.79 10.03 -19.78
N ASN A 66 28.48 9.83 -19.97
CA ASN A 66 27.87 8.52 -20.15
C ASN A 66 28.36 7.81 -21.42
N LEU A 67 28.54 8.58 -22.50
CA LEU A 67 28.99 8.07 -23.79
C LEU A 67 30.51 8.22 -24.02
N ASN A 68 31.24 8.83 -23.08
CA ASN A 68 32.61 9.31 -23.28
C ASN A 68 32.75 10.10 -24.59
N ALA A 69 31.84 11.06 -24.78
CA ALA A 69 31.65 11.79 -26.02
C ALA A 69 31.53 13.30 -25.78
N ILE A 70 31.64 14.07 -26.86
CA ILE A 70 31.33 15.49 -26.90
C ILE A 70 30.04 15.69 -27.70
N ALA A 71 29.09 16.43 -27.11
CA ALA A 71 28.01 17.07 -27.83
C ALA A 71 28.61 18.24 -28.62
N LEU A 72 28.55 18.17 -29.94
CA LEU A 72 29.13 19.19 -30.82
C LEU A 72 28.02 20.07 -31.40
N GLY A 73 28.19 21.38 -31.28
CA GLY A 73 27.30 22.40 -31.83
C GLY A 73 26.25 22.89 -30.84
N THR A 74 25.82 24.14 -31.04
CA THR A 74 24.98 24.90 -30.08
C THR A 74 23.66 24.18 -29.76
N GLU A 75 22.96 23.67 -30.76
CA GLU A 75 21.67 22.99 -30.57
C GLU A 75 21.82 21.67 -29.80
N ASN A 76 22.90 20.92 -30.06
CA ASN A 76 23.17 19.66 -29.37
C ASN A 76 23.60 19.89 -27.90
N VAL A 77 24.40 20.94 -27.66
CA VAL A 77 24.81 21.36 -26.32
C VAL A 77 23.61 21.83 -25.49
N GLU A 78 22.68 22.60 -26.06
CA GLU A 78 21.48 23.05 -25.35
C GLU A 78 20.55 21.89 -24.95
N LEU A 79 20.47 20.84 -25.76
CA LEU A 79 19.65 19.65 -25.48
C LEU A 79 20.31 18.68 -24.48
N GLN A 80 21.64 18.68 -24.39
CA GLN A 80 22.41 17.69 -23.63
C GLN A 80 22.05 17.64 -22.13
N PRO A 81 21.89 18.77 -21.40
CA PRO A 81 21.45 18.74 -20.00
C PRO A 81 20.09 18.09 -19.79
N GLN A 82 19.14 18.29 -20.72
CA GLN A 82 17.80 17.70 -20.63
C GLN A 82 17.84 16.19 -20.87
N ILE A 83 18.69 15.75 -21.82
CA ILE A 83 18.93 14.34 -22.11
C ILE A 83 19.53 13.64 -20.88
N ASP A 84 20.57 14.23 -20.27
CA ASP A 84 21.22 13.66 -19.10
C ASP A 84 20.30 13.59 -17.88
N GLU A 85 19.46 14.60 -17.68
CA GLU A 85 18.46 14.59 -16.61
C GLU A 85 17.44 13.46 -16.79
N ILE A 86 16.89 13.32 -18.00
CA ILE A 86 15.90 12.27 -18.31
C ILE A 86 16.54 10.89 -18.21
N GLN A 87 17.76 10.70 -18.70
CA GLN A 87 18.47 9.44 -18.61
C GLN A 87 18.70 9.04 -17.15
N LYS A 88 19.13 9.97 -16.30
CA LYS A 88 19.29 9.75 -14.86
C LYS A 88 17.99 9.36 -14.17
N ARG A 89 16.87 10.01 -14.55
CA ARG A 89 15.53 9.65 -14.03
C ARG A 89 15.11 8.24 -14.49
N ILE A 90 15.34 7.90 -15.75
CA ILE A 90 15.09 6.56 -16.29
C ILE A 90 15.88 5.50 -15.53
N ASP A 91 17.18 5.71 -15.32
CA ASP A 91 18.05 4.76 -14.62
C ASP A 91 17.61 4.53 -13.17
N ASN A 92 17.22 5.60 -12.47
CA ASN A 92 16.67 5.52 -11.11
C ASN A 92 15.37 4.73 -11.06
N ILE A 93 14.43 4.96 -11.99
CA ILE A 93 13.17 4.22 -12.04
C ILE A 93 13.43 2.75 -12.37
N ILE A 94 14.31 2.45 -13.34
CA ILE A 94 14.69 1.07 -13.67
C ILE A 94 15.26 0.36 -12.44
N LYS A 95 16.12 1.02 -11.66
CA LYS A 95 16.65 0.45 -10.41
C LYS A 95 15.55 0.15 -9.39
N ASP A 96 14.50 0.96 -9.32
CA ASP A 96 13.40 0.78 -8.37
C ASP A 96 12.40 -0.32 -8.76
N ILE A 97 12.15 -0.49 -10.06
CA ILE A 97 11.18 -1.49 -10.58
C ILE A 97 11.79 -2.84 -10.96
N SER A 98 13.12 -2.95 -10.99
CA SER A 98 13.82 -4.20 -11.32
C SER A 98 14.12 -5.03 -10.08
N GLN A 99 14.37 -6.32 -10.26
CA GLN A 99 14.80 -7.18 -9.15
C GLN A 99 16.21 -6.75 -8.70
N PRO A 100 16.40 -6.30 -7.45
CA PRO A 100 17.69 -5.82 -7.00
C PRO A 100 18.65 -6.99 -6.75
N LYS A 101 19.95 -6.77 -6.99
CA LYS A 101 21.01 -7.77 -6.76
C LYS A 101 21.37 -7.94 -5.28
N LYS A 102 20.98 -7.00 -4.43
CA LYS A 102 21.18 -7.00 -2.97
C LYS A 102 19.84 -6.88 -2.25
N GLN A 103 19.79 -7.15 -0.95
CA GLN A 103 18.61 -6.93 -0.09
C GLN A 103 18.32 -5.44 0.13
N GLU A 104 18.17 -4.66 -0.95
CA GLU A 104 17.71 -3.28 -0.90
C GLU A 104 16.22 -3.23 -1.20
N MET A 105 15.44 -2.67 -0.27
CA MET A 105 13.99 -2.53 -0.39
C MET A 105 13.66 -1.53 -1.51
N ASN A 106 13.16 -2.03 -2.63
CA ASN A 106 12.68 -1.23 -3.76
C ASN A 106 11.21 -1.54 -4.07
N SER A 107 10.60 -0.79 -4.99
CA SER A 107 9.19 -0.96 -5.36
C SER A 107 8.85 -2.37 -5.85
N TYR A 108 9.77 -3.04 -6.56
CA TYR A 108 9.63 -4.44 -6.94
C TYR A 108 9.52 -5.39 -5.73
N GLN A 109 10.47 -5.31 -4.79
CA GLN A 109 10.48 -6.16 -3.59
C GLN A 109 9.25 -5.91 -2.72
N LYS A 110 8.86 -4.65 -2.55
CA LYS A 110 7.67 -4.28 -1.77
C LYS A 110 6.40 -4.92 -2.32
N LEU A 111 6.23 -4.93 -3.64
CA LEU A 111 5.10 -5.60 -4.30
C LEU A 111 5.14 -7.11 -4.04
N GLU A 112 6.31 -7.74 -4.19
CA GLU A 112 6.46 -9.18 -4.00
C GLU A 112 6.24 -9.61 -2.55
N ASP A 113 6.76 -8.86 -1.59
CA ASP A 113 6.52 -9.07 -0.17
C ASP A 113 5.03 -8.97 0.18
N CYS A 114 4.33 -7.96 -0.35
CA CYS A 114 2.89 -7.81 -0.11
C CYS A 114 2.09 -8.97 -0.73
N LYS A 115 2.45 -9.43 -1.93
CA LYS A 115 1.83 -10.62 -2.54
C LYS A 115 2.09 -11.88 -1.72
N ASN A 116 3.32 -12.10 -1.28
CA ASN A 116 3.69 -13.27 -0.50
C ASN A 116 2.92 -13.29 0.82
N ARG A 117 2.88 -12.17 1.56
CA ARG A 117 2.08 -12.04 2.79
C ARG A 117 0.60 -12.29 2.56
N TYR A 118 0.03 -11.75 1.47
CA TYR A 118 -1.37 -12.01 1.11
C TYR A 118 -1.61 -13.49 0.81
N ASN A 119 -0.76 -14.12 -0.01
CA ASN A 119 -0.87 -15.52 -0.40
C ASN A 119 -0.71 -16.45 0.81
N ASP A 120 0.25 -16.17 1.70
CA ASP A 120 0.45 -16.92 2.93
C ASP A 120 -0.80 -16.88 3.81
N LYS A 121 -1.40 -15.69 3.96
CA LYS A 121 -2.62 -15.53 4.76
C LYS A 121 -3.84 -16.18 4.12
N GLU A 122 -3.98 -16.08 2.80
CA GLU A 122 -5.04 -16.75 2.04
C GLU A 122 -4.91 -18.28 2.16
N ASN A 123 -3.69 -18.80 2.09
CA ASN A 123 -3.40 -20.22 2.27
C ASN A 123 -3.66 -20.69 3.70
N GLU A 124 -3.37 -19.88 4.72
CA GLU A 124 -3.72 -20.15 6.12
C GLU A 124 -5.24 -20.31 6.28
N LEU A 125 -6.03 -19.39 5.70
CA LEU A 125 -7.50 -19.47 5.70
C LEU A 125 -8.02 -20.71 4.98
N LYS A 126 -7.46 -21.06 3.81
CA LYS A 126 -7.81 -22.29 3.08
C LYS A 126 -7.52 -23.54 3.91
N ARG A 127 -6.37 -23.59 4.60
CA ARG A 127 -6.01 -24.69 5.51
C ARG A 127 -6.98 -24.77 6.68
N PHE A 128 -7.34 -23.63 7.29
CA PHE A 128 -8.32 -23.57 8.37
C PHE A 128 -9.68 -24.15 7.95
N PHE A 129 -10.20 -23.77 6.78
CA PHE A 129 -11.48 -24.30 6.29
C PHE A 129 -11.42 -25.82 6.07
N SER A 130 -10.34 -26.31 5.45
CA SER A 130 -10.18 -27.74 5.19
C SER A 130 -10.02 -28.55 6.48
N GLN A 131 -9.23 -28.06 7.43
CA GLN A 131 -8.99 -28.73 8.72
C GLN A 131 -10.25 -28.73 9.58
N SER A 132 -10.98 -27.61 9.64
CA SER A 132 -12.23 -27.51 10.39
C SER A 132 -13.32 -28.39 9.81
N ALA A 133 -13.48 -28.42 8.48
CA ALA A 133 -14.42 -29.32 7.82
C ALA A 133 -14.11 -30.79 8.13
N SER A 134 -12.84 -31.19 8.02
CA SER A 134 -12.38 -32.55 8.34
C SER A 134 -12.61 -32.91 9.81
N LYS A 135 -12.29 -32.00 10.74
CA LYS A 135 -12.51 -32.18 12.18
C LYS A 135 -13.98 -32.46 12.49
N ILE A 136 -14.90 -31.61 12.02
CA ILE A 136 -16.34 -31.76 12.31
C ILE A 136 -16.88 -33.04 11.64
N LYS A 137 -16.46 -33.35 10.41
CA LYS A 137 -16.83 -34.60 9.75
C LYS A 137 -16.39 -35.82 10.57
N ASN A 138 -15.13 -35.88 10.99
CA ASN A 138 -14.59 -37.06 11.67
C ASN A 138 -15.14 -37.20 13.10
N SER A 139 -15.29 -36.10 13.83
CA SER A 139 -15.83 -36.12 15.19
C SER A 139 -17.35 -36.33 15.23
N HIS A 140 -18.07 -35.89 14.20
CA HIS A 140 -19.53 -35.84 14.18
C HIS A 140 -20.11 -36.25 12.80
N THR A 141 -19.71 -37.42 12.31
CA THR A 141 -20.20 -37.98 11.03
C THR A 141 -21.73 -38.08 11.04
N ASP A 142 -22.31 -38.45 12.17
CA ASP A 142 -23.76 -38.57 12.34
C ASP A 142 -24.48 -37.24 12.15
N TRP A 143 -23.82 -36.09 12.35
CA TRP A 143 -24.42 -34.75 12.17
C TRP A 143 -24.18 -34.14 10.79
N THR A 144 -23.09 -34.51 10.16
CA THR A 144 -22.60 -33.88 8.92
C THR A 144 -22.85 -34.75 7.68
N GLY A 145 -22.78 -36.07 7.83
CA GLY A 145 -22.77 -37.03 6.74
C GLY A 145 -21.37 -37.19 6.13
N ALA A 146 -21.16 -38.32 5.44
CA ALA A 146 -19.84 -38.68 4.91
C ALA A 146 -19.28 -37.71 3.84
N ASN A 147 -20.15 -36.91 3.21
CA ASN A 147 -19.78 -36.01 2.11
C ASN A 147 -19.48 -34.57 2.57
N TYR A 148 -19.49 -34.29 3.88
CA TYR A 148 -19.21 -32.96 4.40
C TYR A 148 -17.77 -32.54 4.09
N ASN A 149 -17.62 -31.38 3.45
CA ASN A 149 -16.35 -30.89 2.93
C ASN A 149 -16.17 -29.38 3.19
N THR A 150 -15.06 -28.83 2.70
CA THR A 150 -14.69 -27.41 2.84
C THR A 150 -15.78 -26.45 2.36
N GLN A 151 -16.46 -26.75 1.26
CA GLN A 151 -17.52 -25.90 0.72
C GLN A 151 -18.76 -25.89 1.63
N ASN A 152 -19.12 -27.05 2.19
CA ASN A 152 -20.22 -27.12 3.17
C ASN A 152 -19.90 -26.32 4.42
N PHE A 153 -18.67 -26.45 4.94
CA PHE A 153 -18.22 -25.65 6.08
C PHE A 153 -18.34 -24.16 5.80
N GLN A 154 -17.87 -23.69 4.64
CA GLN A 154 -17.96 -22.29 4.26
C GLN A 154 -19.41 -21.78 4.16
N GLN A 155 -20.34 -22.57 3.63
CA GLN A 155 -21.77 -22.21 3.60
C GLN A 155 -22.35 -22.10 5.01
N ASP A 156 -21.94 -23.01 5.90
CA ASP A 156 -22.41 -23.06 7.29
C ASP A 156 -21.87 -21.91 8.14
N ILE A 157 -20.73 -21.28 7.79
CA ILE A 157 -20.18 -20.11 8.51
C ILE A 157 -21.25 -19.04 8.72
N SER A 158 -21.97 -18.68 7.65
CA SER A 158 -23.01 -17.64 7.67
C SER A 158 -24.23 -17.98 8.54
N LYS A 159 -24.45 -19.28 8.82
CA LYS A 159 -25.58 -19.80 9.58
C LYS A 159 -25.19 -20.22 11.00
N SER A 160 -23.89 -20.22 11.31
CA SER A 160 -23.35 -20.71 12.56
C SER A 160 -23.85 -19.86 13.73
N LYS A 161 -24.16 -20.51 14.85
CA LYS A 161 -24.67 -19.86 16.06
C LYS A 161 -24.21 -20.61 17.30
N GLU A 162 -23.82 -19.87 18.32
CA GLU A 162 -23.53 -20.42 19.65
C GLU A 162 -24.81 -20.98 20.27
N LEU A 163 -24.70 -22.19 20.82
CA LEU A 163 -25.72 -22.80 21.67
C LEU A 163 -25.23 -22.83 23.12
N SER A 164 -26.13 -22.63 24.07
CA SER A 164 -25.84 -22.86 25.49
C SER A 164 -25.65 -24.36 25.77
N GLU A 165 -25.05 -24.70 26.91
CA GLU A 165 -24.88 -26.11 27.33
C GLU A 165 -26.24 -26.83 27.44
N GLU A 166 -27.25 -26.16 27.99
CA GLU A 166 -28.63 -26.67 28.06
C GLU A 166 -29.24 -26.92 26.67
N GLU A 167 -29.00 -26.01 25.71
CA GLU A 167 -29.47 -26.18 24.35
C GLU A 167 -28.77 -27.34 23.64
N VAL A 168 -27.46 -27.52 23.88
CA VAL A 168 -26.70 -28.66 23.33
C VAL A 168 -27.27 -29.97 23.87
N GLU A 169 -27.48 -30.07 25.18
CA GLU A 169 -28.04 -31.28 25.81
C GLU A 169 -29.45 -31.59 25.29
N LYS A 170 -30.31 -30.56 25.18
CA LYS A 170 -31.64 -30.70 24.59
C LYS A 170 -31.60 -31.22 23.17
N ASN A 171 -30.77 -30.66 22.30
CA ASN A 171 -30.67 -31.11 20.90
C ASN A 171 -30.06 -32.52 20.79
N LEU A 172 -29.10 -32.88 21.64
CA LEU A 172 -28.55 -34.24 21.72
C LEU A 172 -29.62 -35.27 22.13
N SER A 173 -30.48 -34.92 23.11
CA SER A 173 -31.56 -35.80 23.56
C SER A 173 -32.57 -36.10 22.44
N VAL A 174 -32.98 -35.08 21.68
CA VAL A 174 -33.90 -35.22 20.53
C VAL A 174 -33.25 -36.03 19.42
N PHE A 175 -31.95 -35.81 19.14
CA PHE A 175 -31.22 -36.52 18.10
C PHE A 175 -31.15 -38.04 18.36
N LYS A 176 -30.89 -38.43 19.62
CA LYS A 176 -30.75 -39.83 20.05
C LYS A 176 -32.07 -40.59 20.19
N GLN A 177 -33.20 -39.91 20.14
CA GLN A 177 -34.52 -40.48 20.41
C GLN A 177 -34.96 -41.48 19.34
N GLU A 178 -35.34 -42.71 19.66
CA GLU A 178 -35.79 -43.69 18.66
C GLU A 178 -37.29 -43.60 18.38
N ASN A 179 -37.75 -44.13 17.25
CA ASN A 179 -39.19 -44.25 17.00
C ASN A 179 -39.78 -45.24 18.01
N LEU A 180 -40.74 -44.79 18.80
CA LEU A 180 -41.48 -45.66 19.70
C LEU A 180 -42.64 -46.31 18.94
N THR A 181 -42.86 -47.59 19.21
CA THR A 181 -43.99 -48.34 18.66
C THR A 181 -44.95 -48.60 19.80
N LEU A 182 -46.20 -48.15 19.68
CA LEU A 182 -47.25 -48.49 20.64
C LEU A 182 -47.51 -49.99 20.56
N LYS A 183 -47.45 -50.69 21.70
CA LYS A 183 -47.66 -52.14 21.72
C LYS A 183 -49.12 -52.46 21.99
N ASN A 184 -49.73 -51.80 22.97
CA ASN A 184 -51.10 -52.07 23.38
C ASN A 184 -51.87 -50.78 23.69
N LYS A 185 -53.08 -50.67 23.15
CA LYS A 185 -54.03 -49.62 23.54
C LYS A 185 -54.80 -50.07 24.78
N ILE A 186 -54.80 -49.25 25.82
CA ILE A 186 -55.58 -49.51 27.05
C ILE A 186 -57.00 -48.96 26.84
N GLU A 187 -58.00 -49.79 27.13
CA GLU A 187 -59.40 -49.37 27.24
C GLU A 187 -59.83 -49.45 28.71
N PHE A 188 -60.28 -48.31 29.25
CA PHE A 188 -60.78 -48.24 30.60
C PHE A 188 -62.25 -48.65 30.66
N PRO A 189 -62.68 -49.41 31.69
CA PRO A 189 -64.04 -49.95 31.73
C PRO A 189 -65.07 -48.86 32.00
N PHE A 190 -66.19 -48.93 31.27
CA PHE A 190 -67.40 -48.18 31.60
C PHE A 190 -68.25 -48.98 32.59
N ILE A 191 -68.51 -48.43 33.78
CA ILE A 191 -69.29 -49.07 34.83
C ILE A 191 -70.45 -48.16 35.22
N ASN A 192 -71.67 -48.64 34.99
CA ASN A 192 -72.87 -47.94 35.45
C ASN A 192 -73.14 -48.29 36.93
N ILE A 193 -72.58 -47.47 37.83
CA ILE A 193 -72.66 -47.67 39.29
C ILE A 193 -74.12 -47.70 39.77
N SER A 194 -75.00 -46.84 39.23
CA SER A 194 -76.42 -46.79 39.61
C SER A 194 -77.07 -48.16 39.51
N LYS A 195 -76.82 -48.90 38.42
CA LYS A 195 -77.40 -50.24 38.23
C LYS A 195 -76.98 -51.24 39.31
N TYR A 196 -75.76 -51.14 39.84
CA TYR A 196 -75.29 -52.03 40.91
C TYR A 196 -75.90 -51.64 42.26
N ILE A 197 -76.11 -50.34 42.52
CA ILE A 197 -76.83 -49.85 43.71
C ILE A 197 -78.28 -50.30 43.64
N ASP A 198 -78.97 -50.05 42.53
CA ASP A 198 -80.39 -50.38 42.32
C ASP A 198 -80.62 -51.89 42.49
N ALA A 199 -79.77 -52.72 41.86
CA ALA A 199 -79.88 -54.17 41.95
C ALA A 199 -79.57 -54.70 43.36
N THR A 200 -78.62 -54.08 44.08
CA THR A 200 -78.32 -54.44 45.47
C THR A 200 -79.48 -54.03 46.37
N ASN A 201 -80.02 -52.81 46.24
CA ASN A 201 -81.17 -52.34 47.02
C ASN A 201 -82.42 -53.19 46.80
N GLU A 202 -82.69 -53.63 45.55
CA GLU A 202 -83.79 -54.56 45.26
C GLU A 202 -83.66 -55.88 46.06
N ILE A 203 -82.42 -56.34 46.29
CA ILE A 203 -82.15 -57.53 47.11
C ILE A 203 -82.27 -57.20 48.60
N LEU A 204 -81.69 -56.08 49.08
CA LEU A 204 -81.72 -55.69 50.49
C LEU A 204 -83.15 -55.46 51.02
N GLN A 205 -84.01 -54.85 50.20
CA GLN A 205 -85.38 -54.48 50.56
C GLN A 205 -86.39 -55.61 50.35
N LYS A 206 -86.01 -56.71 49.69
CA LYS A 206 -86.91 -57.85 49.51
C LYS A 206 -87.15 -58.54 50.87
N GLU A 207 -88.42 -58.58 51.29
CA GLU A 207 -88.87 -59.39 52.42
C GLU A 207 -89.28 -60.78 51.94
N VAL A 208 -88.77 -61.82 52.60
CA VAL A 208 -89.26 -63.19 52.46
C VAL A 208 -90.17 -63.47 53.66
N LEU A 209 -91.37 -64.00 53.42
CA LEU A 209 -92.34 -64.23 54.49
C LEU A 209 -91.82 -65.29 55.47
N LYS A 210 -91.72 -64.92 56.76
CA LYS A 210 -91.34 -65.83 57.84
C LYS A 210 -92.50 -66.80 58.13
N SER A 211 -92.21 -68.10 58.22
CA SER A 211 -93.14 -69.06 58.81
C SER A 211 -93.33 -68.74 60.29
N VAL A 212 -94.56 -68.37 60.69
CA VAL A 212 -94.93 -67.74 61.99
C VAL A 212 -94.62 -68.60 63.23
N ILE A 213 -94.18 -69.86 63.06
CA ILE A 213 -94.15 -70.85 64.13
C ILE A 213 -92.77 -71.00 64.80
N LEU A 214 -91.68 -70.50 64.18
CA LEU A 214 -90.32 -70.69 64.66
C LEU A 214 -89.56 -69.38 64.88
N ASP A 215 -88.85 -69.28 66.00
CA ASP A 215 -87.98 -68.16 66.35
C ASP A 215 -86.62 -68.65 66.86
N PHE A 216 -85.53 -68.04 66.40
CA PHE A 216 -84.15 -68.36 66.75
C PHE A 216 -83.51 -67.16 67.44
N LYS A 217 -82.65 -67.38 68.43
CA LYS A 217 -82.06 -66.31 69.24
C LYS A 217 -80.94 -65.55 68.53
N ASN A 218 -80.22 -66.22 67.64
CA ASN A 218 -79.13 -65.64 66.85
C ASN A 218 -78.88 -66.43 65.56
N GLU A 219 -78.03 -65.87 64.69
CA GLU A 219 -77.67 -66.45 63.40
C GLU A 219 -77.02 -67.84 63.54
N ASP A 220 -76.18 -68.04 64.56
CA ASP A 220 -75.51 -69.31 64.81
C ASP A 220 -76.51 -70.43 65.14
N GLU A 221 -77.55 -70.13 65.93
CA GLU A 221 -78.62 -71.07 66.24
C GLU A 221 -79.43 -71.40 64.99
N GLN A 222 -79.80 -70.41 64.17
CA GLN A 222 -80.52 -70.64 62.93
C GLN A 222 -79.69 -71.48 61.94
N LYS A 223 -78.40 -71.17 61.80
CA LYS A 223 -77.47 -71.89 60.93
C LYS A 223 -77.27 -73.33 61.42
N TRP A 224 -77.06 -73.53 62.71
CA TRP A 224 -76.95 -74.85 63.32
C TRP A 224 -78.22 -75.68 63.10
N VAL A 225 -79.41 -75.09 63.30
CA VAL A 225 -80.68 -75.78 63.07
C VAL A 225 -80.87 -76.13 61.59
N ARG A 226 -80.44 -75.27 60.67
CA ARG A 226 -80.52 -75.51 59.23
C ARG A 226 -79.59 -76.63 58.78
N GLU A 227 -78.32 -76.59 59.19
CA GLU A 227 -77.35 -77.65 58.92
C GLU A 227 -77.82 -78.97 59.55
N GLY A 228 -78.35 -78.89 60.78
CA GLY A 228 -79.02 -79.98 61.44
C GLY A 228 -80.17 -80.55 60.60
N LEU A 229 -81.08 -79.73 60.07
CA LEU A 229 -82.22 -80.19 59.27
C LEU A 229 -81.79 -80.97 58.03
N GLN A 230 -80.75 -80.54 57.32
CA GLN A 230 -80.22 -81.26 56.15
C GLN A 230 -79.70 -82.66 56.51
N LEU A 231 -79.10 -82.82 57.69
CA LEU A 231 -78.66 -84.12 58.19
C LEU A 231 -79.84 -85.07 58.53
N HIS A 232 -81.06 -84.52 58.69
CA HIS A 232 -82.29 -85.27 58.95
C HIS A 232 -83.20 -85.40 57.70
N GLU A 233 -82.89 -84.76 56.57
CA GLU A 233 -83.70 -84.79 55.33
C GLU A 233 -83.70 -86.16 54.63
N HIS A 234 -82.65 -86.98 54.80
CA HIS A 234 -82.43 -88.20 54.00
C HIS A 234 -82.60 -89.53 54.75
N ASN A 235 -82.78 -89.49 56.06
CA ASN A 235 -83.03 -90.68 56.86
C ASN A 235 -84.40 -90.50 57.52
N ALA A 236 -85.24 -91.53 57.49
CA ALA A 236 -86.49 -91.60 58.26
C ALA A 236 -86.19 -91.69 59.77
N VAL A 237 -85.40 -90.76 60.30
CA VAL A 237 -85.04 -90.71 61.72
C VAL A 237 -86.21 -90.02 62.40
N GLU A 238 -87.07 -90.84 63.00
CA GLU A 238 -88.08 -90.35 63.94
C GLU A 238 -87.42 -89.70 65.18
N LYS A 239 -86.10 -89.79 65.34
CA LYS A 239 -85.30 -89.32 66.46
C LYS A 239 -84.21 -88.30 66.07
N CYS A 240 -83.88 -87.41 66.98
CA CYS A 240 -82.84 -86.40 66.81
C CYS A 240 -81.45 -87.01 66.93
N ILE A 241 -80.59 -86.83 65.90
CA ILE A 241 -79.21 -87.34 65.88
C ILE A 241 -78.38 -86.81 67.07
N PHE A 242 -78.75 -85.67 67.63
CA PHE A 242 -78.02 -85.05 68.74
C PHE A 242 -78.40 -85.60 70.12
N CYS A 243 -79.70 -85.74 70.41
CA CYS A 243 -80.18 -86.09 71.76
C CYS A 243 -80.99 -87.39 71.84
N ASP A 244 -81.13 -88.11 70.74
CA ASP A 244 -81.90 -89.36 70.55
C ASP A 244 -83.41 -89.28 70.91
N ASN A 245 -83.94 -88.08 71.20
CA ASN A 245 -85.36 -87.86 71.44
C ASN A 245 -86.15 -87.84 70.12
N PRO A 246 -87.41 -88.28 70.10
CA PRO A 246 -88.23 -88.24 68.90
C PRO A 246 -88.46 -86.80 68.41
N ILE A 247 -88.32 -86.56 67.10
CA ILE A 247 -88.68 -85.30 66.44
C ILE A 247 -90.10 -85.45 65.89
N SER A 248 -91.02 -84.58 66.31
CA SER A 248 -92.38 -84.61 65.77
C SER A 248 -92.41 -84.22 64.29
N GLU A 249 -93.28 -84.86 63.51
CA GLU A 249 -93.55 -84.46 62.12
C GLU A 249 -93.91 -82.97 62.02
N GLN A 250 -94.65 -82.45 63.00
CA GLN A 250 -94.99 -81.03 63.07
C GLN A 250 -93.73 -80.14 63.17
N ARG A 251 -92.70 -80.55 63.94
CA ARG A 251 -91.45 -79.78 64.06
C ARG A 251 -90.65 -79.83 62.75
N ILE A 252 -90.57 -80.99 62.09
CA ILE A 252 -89.92 -81.13 60.78
C ILE A 252 -90.65 -80.29 59.73
N ASN A 253 -91.99 -80.35 59.69
CA ASN A 253 -92.80 -79.57 58.76
C ASN A 253 -92.66 -78.05 59.01
N ASN A 254 -92.61 -77.62 60.27
CA ASN A 254 -92.36 -76.21 60.60
C ASN A 254 -90.96 -75.76 60.13
N LEU A 255 -89.94 -76.60 60.29
CA LEU A 255 -88.58 -76.33 59.83
C LEU A 255 -88.48 -76.31 58.29
N ASN A 256 -89.10 -77.27 57.60
CA ASN A 256 -89.18 -77.30 56.14
C ASN A 256 -89.98 -76.13 55.58
N SER A 257 -91.05 -75.70 56.26
CA SER A 257 -91.81 -74.50 55.92
C SER A 257 -91.00 -73.22 56.13
N TYR A 258 -90.10 -73.20 57.13
CA TYR A 258 -89.23 -72.05 57.41
C TYR A 258 -88.06 -71.96 56.42
N PHE A 259 -87.49 -73.09 56.00
CA PHE A 259 -86.43 -73.18 54.99
C PHE A 259 -86.96 -73.64 53.62
N ASN A 260 -88.06 -73.03 53.18
CA ASN A 260 -88.72 -73.38 51.92
C ASN A 260 -87.87 -73.06 50.67
N ASP A 261 -88.34 -73.50 49.50
CA ASP A 261 -87.66 -73.27 48.23
C ASP A 261 -87.53 -71.77 47.88
N GLU A 262 -88.39 -70.91 48.42
CA GLU A 262 -88.32 -69.45 48.23
C GLU A 262 -87.11 -68.84 48.96
N VAL A 263 -86.85 -69.26 50.19
CA VAL A 263 -85.65 -68.87 50.96
C VAL A 263 -84.38 -69.36 50.25
N LYS A 264 -84.36 -70.64 49.80
CA LYS A 264 -83.22 -71.19 49.04
C LYS A 264 -82.99 -70.43 47.72
N ALA A 265 -84.05 -70.09 47.00
CA ALA A 265 -83.96 -69.32 45.75
C ALA A 265 -83.45 -67.89 45.98
N PHE A 266 -83.86 -67.26 47.08
CA PHE A 266 -83.43 -65.92 47.44
C PHE A 266 -81.96 -65.86 47.86
N GLU A 267 -81.49 -66.80 48.67
CA GLU A 267 -80.06 -66.91 49.02
C GLU A 267 -79.18 -67.18 47.80
N ASN A 268 -79.66 -68.01 46.87
CA ASN A 268 -78.95 -68.24 45.62
C ASN A 268 -78.89 -66.96 44.75
N ARG A 269 -79.94 -66.13 44.78
CA ARG A 269 -79.93 -64.80 44.16
C ARG A 269 -78.89 -63.88 44.81
N ILE A 270 -78.79 -63.89 46.15
CA ILE A 270 -77.78 -63.11 46.89
C ILE A 270 -76.36 -63.57 46.54
N ASN A 271 -76.08 -64.89 46.57
CA ASN A 271 -74.76 -65.42 46.22
C ASN A 271 -74.37 -65.06 44.78
N LYS A 272 -75.28 -65.18 43.81
CA LYS A 272 -75.02 -64.76 42.42
C LYS A 272 -74.70 -63.27 42.31
N ALA A 273 -75.33 -62.42 43.12
CA ALA A 273 -75.03 -60.99 43.16
C ALA A 273 -73.64 -60.73 43.74
N ILE A 274 -73.28 -61.42 44.82
CA ILE A 274 -71.94 -61.37 45.44
C ILE A 274 -70.87 -61.83 44.45
N ASP A 275 -71.05 -62.97 43.78
CA ASP A 275 -70.10 -63.50 42.78
C ASP A 275 -69.88 -62.50 41.63
N LYS A 276 -70.96 -61.84 41.19
CA LYS A 276 -70.89 -60.82 40.14
C LYS A 276 -70.10 -59.60 40.62
N LEU A 277 -70.34 -59.11 41.83
CA LEU A 277 -69.60 -57.98 42.42
C LEU A 277 -68.13 -58.34 42.65
N GLN A 278 -67.82 -59.56 43.09
CA GLN A 278 -66.45 -60.05 43.24
C GLN A 278 -65.72 -60.12 41.89
N THR A 279 -66.41 -60.56 40.84
CA THR A 279 -65.88 -60.58 39.48
C THR A 279 -65.56 -59.17 38.99
N GLU A 280 -66.46 -58.21 39.22
CA GLU A 280 -66.26 -56.81 38.85
C GLU A 280 -65.15 -56.12 39.64
N LYS A 281 -65.09 -56.36 40.95
CA LYS A 281 -63.98 -55.92 41.81
C LYS A 281 -62.64 -56.45 41.29
N THR A 282 -62.59 -57.74 40.96
CA THR A 282 -61.39 -58.37 40.40
C THR A 282 -61.02 -57.78 39.04
N ARG A 283 -62.01 -57.43 38.20
CA ARG A 283 -61.79 -56.76 36.91
C ARG A 283 -61.16 -55.37 37.08
N ILE A 284 -61.64 -54.58 38.04
CA ILE A 284 -61.12 -53.24 38.33
C ILE A 284 -59.67 -53.28 38.85
N VAL A 285 -59.37 -54.16 39.81
CA VAL A 285 -58.03 -54.25 40.40
C VAL A 285 -56.99 -54.72 39.37
N LYS A 286 -57.42 -55.39 38.30
CA LYS A 286 -56.58 -55.87 37.19
C LYS A 286 -56.35 -54.84 36.08
N ILE A 287 -56.89 -53.62 36.18
CA ILE A 287 -56.61 -52.56 35.20
C ILE A 287 -55.10 -52.30 35.18
N GLN A 288 -54.49 -52.43 34.01
CA GLN A 288 -53.06 -52.21 33.84
C GLN A 288 -52.72 -50.72 33.84
N ASN A 289 -51.57 -50.39 34.43
CA ASN A 289 -50.98 -49.06 34.29
C ASN A 289 -50.50 -48.84 32.85
N ILE A 290 -50.56 -47.60 32.40
CA ILE A 290 -49.98 -47.13 31.15
C ILE A 290 -48.46 -47.29 31.24
N ASP A 291 -47.87 -48.04 30.31
CA ASP A 291 -46.43 -48.24 30.24
C ASP A 291 -45.73 -46.95 29.75
N LYS A 292 -44.98 -46.34 30.67
CA LYS A 292 -44.21 -45.12 30.44
C LYS A 292 -43.17 -45.28 29.32
N SER A 293 -42.68 -46.49 29.06
CA SER A 293 -41.69 -46.76 28.02
C SER A 293 -42.26 -46.65 26.60
N GLU A 294 -43.58 -46.68 26.44
CA GLU A 294 -44.25 -46.51 25.13
C GLU A 294 -44.42 -45.03 24.74
N PHE A 295 -44.08 -44.11 25.63
CA PHE A 295 -44.20 -42.66 25.43
C PHE A 295 -42.84 -41.97 25.43
N TYR A 296 -42.73 -40.90 24.64
CA TYR A 296 -41.52 -40.08 24.63
C TYR A 296 -41.29 -39.38 25.98
N PRO A 297 -40.02 -39.14 26.41
CA PRO A 297 -39.69 -38.58 27.72
C PRO A 297 -40.44 -37.29 28.10
N LYS A 298 -40.84 -36.46 27.14
CA LYS A 298 -41.64 -35.26 27.43
C LYS A 298 -43.06 -35.54 27.96
N PHE A 299 -43.59 -36.74 27.73
CA PHE A 299 -44.94 -37.16 28.15
C PHE A 299 -44.92 -37.99 29.43
N HIS A 300 -43.73 -38.28 29.96
CA HIS A 300 -43.50 -39.20 31.08
C HIS A 300 -44.14 -38.74 32.38
N GLU A 301 -44.16 -37.43 32.63
CA GLU A 301 -44.83 -36.84 33.79
C GLU A 301 -46.34 -37.01 33.70
N GLU A 302 -46.92 -36.77 32.52
CA GLU A 302 -48.37 -36.91 32.29
C GLU A 302 -48.82 -38.37 32.38
N VAL A 303 -48.05 -39.33 31.87
CA VAL A 303 -48.30 -40.77 32.06
C VAL A 303 -48.28 -41.14 33.55
N THR A 304 -47.34 -40.58 34.30
CA THR A 304 -47.21 -40.84 35.75
C THR A 304 -48.44 -40.29 36.49
N SER A 305 -48.89 -39.08 36.12
CA SER A 305 -50.10 -38.47 36.66
C SER A 305 -51.35 -39.29 36.36
N LEU A 306 -51.52 -39.78 35.12
CA LEU A 306 -52.66 -40.62 34.73
C LEU A 306 -52.67 -41.97 35.46
N ASN A 307 -51.51 -42.62 35.62
CA ASN A 307 -51.43 -43.87 36.37
C ASN A 307 -51.81 -43.72 37.84
N LEU A 308 -51.46 -42.59 38.46
CA LEU A 308 -51.87 -42.28 39.83
C LEU A 308 -53.39 -42.11 39.93
N GLU A 309 -53.99 -41.42 38.96
CA GLU A 309 -55.44 -41.24 38.85
C GLU A 309 -56.18 -42.56 38.65
N VAL A 310 -55.70 -43.42 37.73
CA VAL A 310 -56.21 -44.78 37.51
C VAL A 310 -56.16 -45.60 38.80
N THR A 311 -55.02 -45.58 39.51
CA THR A 311 -54.84 -46.34 40.76
C THR A 311 -55.82 -45.88 41.83
N ASN A 312 -56.01 -44.55 41.97
CA ASN A 312 -56.92 -43.97 42.94
C ASN A 312 -58.39 -44.32 42.62
N LEU A 313 -58.79 -44.20 41.35
CA LEU A 313 -60.13 -44.60 40.91
C LEU A 313 -60.37 -46.10 41.14
N SER A 314 -59.42 -46.96 40.74
CA SER A 314 -59.53 -48.40 40.96
C SER A 314 -59.68 -48.77 42.43
N SER A 315 -59.00 -48.06 43.34
CA SER A 315 -59.20 -48.23 44.79
C SER A 315 -60.63 -47.86 45.20
N LYS A 316 -61.13 -46.68 44.79
CA LYS A 316 -62.50 -46.24 45.11
C LYS A 316 -63.57 -47.21 44.62
N TYR A 317 -63.43 -47.77 43.41
CA TYR A 317 -64.34 -48.80 42.90
C TYR A 317 -64.23 -50.13 43.65
N SER A 318 -63.00 -50.54 44.01
CA SER A 318 -62.79 -51.74 44.82
C SER A 318 -63.44 -51.62 46.20
N ASP A 319 -63.29 -50.48 46.86
CA ASP A 319 -63.89 -50.18 48.16
C ASP A 319 -65.41 -50.15 48.05
N PHE A 320 -65.95 -49.50 47.00
CA PHE A 320 -67.37 -49.49 46.68
C PHE A 320 -67.94 -50.91 46.52
N PHE A 321 -67.32 -51.76 45.70
CA PHE A 321 -67.79 -53.14 45.53
C PHE A 321 -67.65 -53.99 46.80
N THR A 322 -66.62 -53.74 47.61
CA THR A 322 -66.45 -54.41 48.91
C THR A 322 -67.62 -54.07 49.83
N TYR A 323 -67.98 -52.80 49.91
CA TYR A 323 -69.12 -52.34 50.69
C TYR A 323 -70.43 -53.00 50.22
N LEU A 324 -70.70 -53.05 48.91
CA LEU A 324 -71.89 -53.73 48.38
C LEU A 324 -71.92 -55.23 48.75
N ILE A 325 -70.77 -55.91 48.67
CA ILE A 325 -70.65 -57.32 49.07
C ILE A 325 -70.94 -57.49 50.56
N GLU A 326 -70.40 -56.64 51.42
CA GLU A 326 -70.65 -56.67 52.87
C GLU A 326 -72.14 -56.51 53.19
N GLN A 327 -72.83 -55.56 52.53
CA GLN A 327 -74.28 -55.38 52.71
C GLN A 327 -75.08 -56.62 52.29
N LEU A 328 -74.68 -57.27 51.20
CA LEU A 328 -75.33 -58.51 50.74
C LEU A 328 -75.05 -59.70 51.67
N GLU A 329 -73.86 -59.80 52.26
CA GLU A 329 -73.55 -60.84 53.26
C GLU A 329 -74.35 -60.61 54.56
N ILE A 330 -74.53 -59.36 55.01
CA ILE A 330 -75.43 -59.03 56.13
C ILE A 330 -76.87 -59.46 55.81
N LYS A 331 -77.35 -59.15 54.60
CA LYS A 331 -78.68 -59.57 54.14
C LYS A 331 -78.84 -61.09 54.07
N LYS A 332 -77.78 -61.82 53.72
CA LYS A 332 -77.75 -63.27 53.69
C LYS A 332 -77.87 -63.90 55.09
N GLY A 333 -77.31 -63.26 56.12
CA GLY A 333 -77.55 -63.64 57.52
C GLY A 333 -79.00 -63.40 57.96
N ASN A 334 -79.66 -62.40 57.35
CA ASN A 334 -80.96 -61.86 57.78
C ASN A 334 -82.01 -61.86 56.66
N VAL A 335 -82.23 -63.00 56.01
CA VAL A 335 -83.07 -63.12 54.79
C VAL A 335 -84.53 -62.67 54.94
N PHE A 336 -85.04 -62.62 56.18
CA PHE A 336 -86.42 -62.25 56.49
C PHE A 336 -86.62 -60.77 56.82
N VAL A 337 -85.53 -60.00 57.00
CA VAL A 337 -85.59 -58.59 57.43
C VAL A 337 -85.29 -57.68 56.25
N SER A 338 -86.16 -56.71 55.97
CA SER A 338 -85.84 -55.63 55.04
C SER A 338 -84.73 -54.74 55.63
N LEU A 339 -83.69 -54.46 54.83
CA LEU A 339 -82.61 -53.54 55.21
C LEU A 339 -82.79 -52.19 54.51
N ASP A 340 -82.21 -51.15 55.09
CA ASP A 340 -82.24 -49.79 54.53
C ASP A 340 -81.52 -49.71 53.17
N SER A 341 -81.90 -48.72 52.36
CA SER A 341 -81.22 -48.45 51.10
C SER A 341 -79.79 -48.01 51.30
N ILE A 342 -78.92 -48.42 50.39
CA ILE A 342 -77.50 -48.04 50.40
C ILE A 342 -77.33 -46.54 50.18
N GLU A 343 -76.66 -45.89 51.13
CA GLU A 343 -76.11 -44.54 51.00
C GLU A 343 -74.58 -44.63 50.98
N TYR A 344 -73.97 -44.64 49.79
CA TYR A 344 -72.51 -44.68 49.63
C TYR A 344 -72.04 -43.68 48.56
N PRO A 345 -70.91 -42.96 48.77
CA PRO A 345 -70.37 -42.02 47.79
C PRO A 345 -70.05 -42.69 46.45
N ILE A 346 -70.66 -42.22 45.36
CA ILE A 346 -70.48 -42.77 44.01
C ILE A 346 -69.07 -42.42 43.49
N PRO A 347 -68.23 -43.41 43.13
CA PRO A 347 -66.95 -43.14 42.48
C PRO A 347 -67.12 -42.43 41.12
N GLU A 348 -66.16 -41.56 40.76
CA GLU A 348 -66.13 -40.88 39.47
C GLU A 348 -65.94 -41.87 38.29
N SER A 349 -66.38 -41.50 37.08
CA SER A 349 -66.24 -42.34 35.87
C SER A 349 -64.80 -42.37 35.35
N PHE A 350 -64.38 -43.51 34.78
CA PHE A 350 -63.11 -43.62 34.05
C PHE A 350 -63.09 -42.84 32.72
N GLU A 351 -64.21 -42.24 32.29
CA GLU A 351 -64.30 -41.49 31.04
C GLU A 351 -63.28 -40.35 30.91
N ASN A 352 -63.03 -39.59 31.98
CA ASN A 352 -62.05 -38.49 31.95
C ASN A 352 -60.64 -39.03 31.69
N VAL A 353 -60.25 -40.09 32.41
CA VAL A 353 -58.99 -40.80 32.20
C VAL A 353 -58.88 -41.31 30.77
N GLN A 354 -59.96 -41.88 30.21
CA GLN A 354 -59.98 -42.37 28.83
C GLN A 354 -59.76 -41.23 27.81
N VAL A 355 -60.40 -40.07 28.00
CA VAL A 355 -60.23 -38.90 27.12
C VAL A 355 -58.80 -38.38 27.18
N ARG A 356 -58.24 -38.21 28.39
CA ARG A 356 -56.87 -37.73 28.57
C ARG A 356 -55.83 -38.71 28.00
N TYR A 357 -56.02 -40.01 28.22
CA TYR A 357 -55.17 -41.04 27.62
C TYR A 357 -55.23 -41.01 26.09
N ASN A 358 -56.42 -40.85 25.49
CA ASN A 358 -56.57 -40.75 24.04
C ASN A 358 -55.86 -39.51 23.47
N ASN A 359 -55.97 -38.35 24.13
CA ASN A 359 -55.27 -37.13 23.72
C ASN A 359 -53.74 -37.31 23.81
N LEU A 360 -53.26 -37.85 24.93
CA LEU A 360 -51.83 -38.13 25.13
C LEU A 360 -51.28 -39.10 24.07
N LEU A 361 -52.08 -40.10 23.70
CA LEU A 361 -51.74 -41.04 22.65
C LEU A 361 -51.64 -40.35 21.28
N GLN A 362 -52.58 -39.48 20.96
CA GLN A 362 -52.57 -38.71 19.71
C GLN A 362 -51.33 -37.81 19.63
N ASP A 363 -51.00 -37.11 20.72
CA ASP A 363 -49.81 -36.25 20.80
C ASP A 363 -48.51 -37.05 20.68
N ASN A 364 -48.47 -38.26 21.24
CA ASN A 364 -47.33 -39.18 21.13
C ASN A 364 -47.12 -39.65 19.68
N LEU A 365 -48.21 -40.01 18.99
CA LEU A 365 -48.18 -40.41 17.58
C LEU A 365 -47.77 -39.25 16.67
N GLN A 366 -48.34 -38.06 16.87
CA GLN A 366 -47.95 -36.86 16.12
C GLN A 366 -46.46 -36.59 16.30
N PHE A 367 -45.96 -36.65 17.53
CA PHE A 367 -44.53 -36.44 17.78
C PHE A 367 -43.65 -37.48 17.07
N SER A 368 -44.09 -38.74 16.96
CA SER A 368 -43.42 -39.78 16.17
C SER A 368 -43.33 -39.41 14.68
N THR A 369 -44.41 -38.91 14.09
CA THR A 369 -44.41 -38.47 12.68
C THR A 369 -43.45 -37.30 12.41
N GLU A 370 -43.35 -36.37 13.36
CA GLU A 370 -42.47 -35.19 13.29
C GLU A 370 -41.03 -35.49 13.73
N LEU A 371 -40.74 -36.67 14.28
CA LEU A 371 -39.45 -36.98 14.90
C LEU A 371 -38.30 -36.86 13.90
N SER A 372 -38.50 -37.33 12.66
CA SER A 372 -37.50 -37.23 11.59
C SER A 372 -37.09 -35.77 11.32
N THR A 373 -38.07 -34.88 11.19
CA THR A 373 -37.83 -33.43 10.99
C THR A 373 -37.18 -32.81 12.21
N LYS A 374 -37.62 -33.15 13.43
CA LYS A 374 -37.04 -32.63 14.68
C LYS A 374 -35.60 -33.08 14.87
N LYS A 375 -35.28 -34.34 14.53
CA LYS A 375 -33.92 -34.86 14.49
C LYS A 375 -33.06 -34.08 13.50
N GLN A 376 -33.55 -33.82 12.29
CA GLN A 376 -32.80 -33.06 11.29
C GLN A 376 -32.51 -31.64 11.77
N VAL A 377 -33.49 -30.95 12.37
CA VAL A 377 -33.27 -29.61 12.95
C VAL A 377 -32.26 -29.64 14.10
N ALA A 378 -32.37 -30.62 15.01
CA ALA A 378 -31.41 -30.77 16.12
C ALA A 378 -29.99 -31.04 15.61
N ARG A 379 -29.87 -31.89 14.60
CA ARG A 379 -28.63 -32.23 13.90
C ARG A 379 -27.97 -31.00 13.28
N ASP A 380 -28.74 -30.19 12.55
CA ASP A 380 -28.25 -28.96 11.92
C ASP A 380 -27.79 -27.94 12.98
N LYS A 381 -28.56 -27.78 14.08
CA LYS A 381 -28.16 -26.90 15.19
C LYS A 381 -26.85 -27.34 15.85
N LEU A 382 -26.68 -28.64 16.12
CA LEU A 382 -25.43 -29.17 16.70
C LEU A 382 -24.24 -28.97 15.75
N ARG A 383 -24.41 -29.25 14.45
CA ARG A 383 -23.38 -29.00 13.43
C ARG A 383 -22.98 -27.52 13.39
N LEU A 384 -23.94 -26.61 13.34
CA LEU A 384 -23.72 -25.17 13.25
C LEU A 384 -23.04 -24.60 14.50
N ASN A 385 -23.29 -25.20 15.68
CA ASN A 385 -22.58 -24.87 16.91
C ASN A 385 -21.10 -25.28 16.87
N GLU A 386 -20.78 -26.46 16.33
CA GLU A 386 -19.38 -26.88 16.15
C GLU A 386 -18.63 -25.99 15.14
N VAL A 387 -19.30 -25.57 14.06
CA VAL A 387 -18.76 -24.56 13.14
C VAL A 387 -18.47 -23.26 13.89
N PHE A 388 -19.40 -22.78 14.72
CA PHE A 388 -19.20 -21.58 15.52
C PHE A 388 -17.98 -21.71 16.46
N LYS A 389 -17.82 -22.84 17.16
CA LYS A 389 -16.66 -23.09 18.03
C LYS A 389 -15.33 -23.05 17.24
N CYS A 390 -15.28 -23.66 16.06
CA CYS A 390 -14.12 -23.58 15.18
C CYS A 390 -13.79 -22.13 14.80
N LEU A 391 -14.79 -21.33 14.40
CA LEU A 391 -14.62 -19.92 14.04
C LEU A 391 -14.12 -19.07 15.21
N LYS A 392 -14.70 -19.27 16.40
CA LYS A 392 -14.31 -18.58 17.64
C LYS A 392 -12.86 -18.90 18.01
N SER A 393 -12.46 -20.19 17.94
CA SER A 393 -11.10 -20.62 18.27
C SER A 393 -10.03 -20.08 17.34
N PHE A 394 -10.37 -19.78 16.08
CA PHE A 394 -9.45 -19.25 15.06
C PHE A 394 -9.47 -17.71 15.00
N GLU A 395 -10.34 -17.05 15.77
CA GLU A 395 -10.60 -15.60 15.65
C GLU A 395 -10.95 -15.20 14.21
N TYR A 396 -11.83 -15.97 13.55
CA TYR A 396 -12.07 -15.90 12.09
C TYR A 396 -12.30 -14.47 11.56
N GLU A 397 -13.13 -13.65 12.22
CA GLU A 397 -13.40 -12.28 11.77
C GLU A 397 -12.14 -11.41 11.74
N LYS A 398 -11.27 -11.52 12.74
CA LYS A 398 -9.98 -10.82 12.78
C LYS A 398 -9.05 -11.30 11.67
N GLN A 399 -9.03 -12.61 11.39
CA GLN A 399 -8.21 -13.15 10.29
C GLN A 399 -8.70 -12.70 8.92
N LYS A 400 -10.01 -12.59 8.75
CA LYS A 400 -10.66 -12.06 7.54
C LYS A 400 -10.37 -10.57 7.36
N GLU A 401 -10.43 -9.77 8.42
CA GLU A 401 -10.04 -8.36 8.41
C GLU A 401 -8.55 -8.20 8.04
N ASN A 402 -7.67 -9.00 8.65
CA ASN A 402 -6.25 -9.02 8.30
C ASN A 402 -6.00 -9.35 6.81
N LEU A 403 -6.74 -10.31 6.25
CA LEU A 403 -6.64 -10.63 4.82
C LEU A 403 -7.04 -9.42 3.95
N LEU A 404 -8.13 -8.73 4.30
CA LEU A 404 -8.59 -7.53 3.60
C LEU A 404 -7.55 -6.40 3.67
N ILE A 405 -6.90 -6.20 4.82
CA ILE A 405 -5.81 -5.24 4.98
C ILE A 405 -4.63 -5.60 4.06
N LEU A 406 -4.23 -6.86 4.04
CA LEU A 406 -3.14 -7.34 3.17
C LEU A 406 -3.50 -7.23 1.68
N GLU A 407 -4.76 -7.45 1.31
CA GLU A 407 -5.24 -7.25 -0.06
C GLU A 407 -5.13 -5.79 -0.49
N ASN A 408 -5.57 -4.86 0.37
CA ASN A 408 -5.44 -3.42 0.12
C ASN A 408 -3.97 -2.99 0.01
N LEU A 409 -3.08 -3.51 0.87
CA LEU A 409 -1.64 -3.24 0.79
C LEU A 409 -1.02 -3.78 -0.51
N LYS A 410 -1.39 -5.00 -0.92
CA LYS A 410 -0.98 -5.60 -2.19
C LYS A 410 -1.44 -4.76 -3.38
N ASN A 411 -2.70 -4.33 -3.40
CA ASN A 411 -3.26 -3.52 -4.49
C ASN A 411 -2.58 -2.15 -4.56
N LYS A 412 -2.37 -1.49 -3.41
CA LYS A 412 -1.64 -0.22 -3.35
C LYS A 412 -0.20 -0.34 -3.85
N ALA A 413 0.54 -1.38 -3.41
CA ALA A 413 1.89 -1.63 -3.90
C ALA A 413 1.92 -1.90 -5.41
N ARG A 414 0.88 -2.55 -5.94
CA ARG A 414 0.73 -2.79 -7.39
C ARG A 414 0.48 -1.50 -8.16
N GLU A 415 -0.41 -0.64 -7.68
CA GLU A 415 -0.69 0.66 -8.27
C GLU A 415 0.55 1.55 -8.30
N ASP A 416 1.30 1.62 -7.20
CA ASP A 416 2.54 2.41 -7.12
C ASP A 416 3.58 1.89 -8.12
N PHE A 417 3.75 0.56 -8.23
CA PHE A 417 4.63 -0.07 -9.21
C PHE A 417 4.21 0.23 -10.66
N ASP A 418 2.91 0.13 -10.97
CA ASP A 418 2.39 0.40 -12.32
C ASP A 418 2.50 1.89 -12.68
N LYS A 419 2.35 2.82 -11.73
CA LYS A 419 2.60 4.26 -11.95
C LYS A 419 4.03 4.53 -12.38
N GLN A 420 5.01 3.93 -11.70
CA GLN A 420 6.43 4.07 -12.08
C GLN A 420 6.71 3.50 -13.47
N LYS A 421 6.07 2.37 -13.83
CA LYS A 421 6.20 1.80 -15.16
C LYS A 421 5.61 2.71 -16.25
N GLN A 422 4.49 3.37 -15.97
CA GLN A 422 3.90 4.37 -16.87
C GLN A 422 4.80 5.61 -17.00
N GLU A 423 5.37 6.10 -15.90
CA GLU A 423 6.31 7.21 -15.90
C GLU A 423 7.57 6.87 -16.72
N LEU A 424 8.13 5.67 -16.54
CA LEU A 424 9.24 5.17 -17.35
C LEU A 424 8.92 5.20 -18.85
N SER A 425 7.71 4.77 -19.25
CA SER A 425 7.29 4.81 -20.64
C SER A 425 7.20 6.25 -21.17
N LYS A 426 6.71 7.20 -20.37
CA LYS A 426 6.64 8.62 -20.75
C LYS A 426 8.03 9.22 -20.91
N LEU A 427 8.93 8.98 -19.96
CA LEU A 427 10.31 9.46 -20.00
C LEU A 427 11.07 8.89 -21.21
N LYS A 428 10.88 7.62 -21.55
CA LYS A 428 11.49 7.02 -22.75
C LYS A 428 11.02 7.69 -24.04
N LEU A 429 9.74 8.03 -24.15
CA LEU A 429 9.20 8.76 -25.30
C LEU A 429 9.75 10.19 -25.35
N GLN A 430 9.86 10.87 -24.20
CA GLN A 430 10.46 12.20 -24.11
C GLN A 430 11.93 12.18 -24.52
N LEU A 431 12.71 11.19 -24.04
CA LEU A 431 14.09 10.99 -24.44
C LEU A 431 14.18 10.83 -25.95
N GLN A 432 13.40 9.91 -26.54
CA GLN A 432 13.40 9.69 -27.97
C GLN A 432 13.06 10.96 -28.77
N SER A 433 12.13 11.77 -28.28
CA SER A 433 11.79 13.06 -28.88
C SER A 433 12.95 14.07 -28.84
N LEU A 434 13.71 14.14 -27.74
CA LEU A 434 14.88 15.01 -27.64
C LEU A 434 16.01 14.51 -28.55
N LEU A 435 16.25 13.20 -28.59
CA LEU A 435 17.24 12.60 -29.47
C LEU A 435 16.94 12.92 -30.95
N GLN A 436 15.67 12.95 -31.36
CA GLN A 436 15.28 13.34 -32.73
C GLN A 436 15.54 14.81 -33.07
N GLN A 437 15.61 15.70 -32.07
CA GLN A 437 15.91 17.13 -32.25
C GLN A 437 17.42 17.40 -32.42
N THR A 438 18.28 16.42 -32.13
CA THR A 438 19.72 16.57 -32.31
C THR A 438 20.12 16.71 -33.78
N VAL A 439 21.17 17.48 -34.04
CA VAL A 439 21.68 17.82 -35.38
C VAL A 439 22.92 17.00 -35.73
N ASP A 440 22.97 16.53 -36.97
CA ASP A 440 24.15 15.84 -37.50
C ASP A 440 25.26 16.83 -37.88
N GLU A 441 26.32 16.83 -37.08
CA GLU A 441 27.50 17.68 -37.26
C GLU A 441 28.67 16.96 -37.97
N SER A 442 28.41 15.83 -38.65
CA SER A 442 29.49 14.94 -39.13
C SER A 442 30.35 15.58 -40.21
N LYS A 443 29.80 16.54 -40.94
CA LYS A 443 30.56 17.38 -41.87
C LYS A 443 31.53 18.31 -41.12
N ALA A 444 31.09 18.95 -40.04
CA ALA A 444 31.93 19.79 -39.21
C ALA A 444 33.02 18.96 -38.52
N ALA A 445 32.66 17.84 -37.89
CA ALA A 445 33.61 16.93 -37.24
C ALA A 445 34.72 16.44 -38.19
N ARG A 446 34.38 16.04 -39.42
CA ARG A 446 35.38 15.66 -40.43
C ARG A 446 36.34 16.78 -40.79
N ASN A 447 35.85 18.02 -40.87
CA ASN A 447 36.70 19.18 -41.15
C ASN A 447 37.57 19.55 -39.95
N ILE A 448 37.04 19.42 -38.72
CA ILE A 448 37.79 19.60 -37.48
C ILE A 448 38.94 18.60 -37.43
N ASN A 449 38.69 17.30 -37.65
CA ASN A 449 39.75 16.29 -37.66
C ASN A 449 40.87 16.60 -38.65
N LYS A 450 40.54 17.04 -39.88
CA LYS A 450 41.55 17.48 -40.86
C LYS A 450 42.37 18.66 -40.37
N ASP A 451 41.74 19.61 -39.70
CA ASP A 451 42.40 20.80 -39.16
C ASP A 451 43.28 20.45 -37.94
N LEU A 452 42.86 19.47 -37.12
CA LEU A 452 43.65 18.94 -36.00
C LEU A 452 44.86 18.12 -36.47
N GLU A 453 44.73 17.33 -37.55
CA GLU A 453 45.85 16.59 -38.15
C GLU A 453 46.98 17.54 -38.63
N LEU A 454 46.63 18.71 -39.17
CA LEU A 454 47.59 19.71 -39.63
C LEU A 454 48.43 20.32 -38.48
N LEU A 455 47.99 20.20 -37.23
CA LEU A 455 48.74 20.71 -36.07
C LEU A 455 49.96 19.86 -35.72
N GLY A 456 50.01 18.59 -36.15
CA GLY A 456 51.10 17.66 -35.82
C GLY A 456 51.28 17.34 -34.32
N GLY A 457 50.49 17.96 -33.44
CA GLY A 457 50.56 17.83 -31.96
C GLY A 457 49.24 17.45 -31.28
N CYS A 458 48.12 17.36 -32.00
CA CYS A 458 46.86 16.89 -31.42
C CYS A 458 46.82 15.36 -31.34
N SER A 459 46.64 14.84 -30.14
CA SER A 459 46.66 13.40 -29.85
C SER A 459 45.35 12.68 -30.14
N PHE A 460 44.30 13.38 -30.62
CA PHE A 460 42.96 12.82 -30.74
C PHE A 460 42.19 13.23 -32.02
N LYS A 461 41.14 12.46 -32.31
CA LYS A 461 40.15 12.68 -33.38
C LYS A 461 38.73 12.46 -32.86
N LEU A 462 37.78 13.14 -33.48
CA LEU A 462 36.34 13.04 -33.20
C LEU A 462 35.69 11.98 -34.11
N VAL A 463 35.06 10.97 -33.53
CA VAL A 463 34.38 9.89 -34.26
C VAL A 463 32.91 9.86 -33.87
N LEU A 464 32.01 9.93 -34.86
CA LEU A 464 30.57 9.88 -34.60
C LEU A 464 30.22 8.59 -33.86
N ILE A 465 29.40 8.70 -32.82
CA ILE A 465 28.83 7.53 -32.16
C ILE A 465 27.67 6.98 -33.01
N ASP A 466 27.73 5.69 -33.31
CA ASP A 466 26.60 4.99 -33.93
C ASP A 466 25.45 4.90 -32.91
N GLY A 467 24.34 5.60 -33.19
CA GLY A 467 23.19 5.64 -32.29
C GLY A 467 22.06 6.53 -32.79
N GLU A 468 20.99 6.64 -31.98
CA GLU A 468 19.87 7.55 -32.27
C GLU A 468 20.22 9.02 -32.01
N GLN A 469 21.19 9.30 -31.12
CA GLN A 469 21.66 10.65 -30.83
C GLN A 469 22.64 11.13 -31.91
N LYS A 470 22.25 12.16 -32.67
CA LYS A 470 23.13 12.81 -33.64
C LYS A 470 24.00 13.85 -32.93
N GLY A 471 25.14 14.19 -33.55
CA GLY A 471 26.01 15.24 -33.02
C GLY A 471 26.86 14.85 -31.81
N GLN A 472 26.87 13.56 -31.43
CA GLN A 472 27.73 13.02 -30.38
C GLN A 472 28.99 12.40 -30.98
N TYR A 473 30.16 12.89 -30.56
CA TYR A 473 31.43 12.43 -31.08
C TYR A 473 32.31 11.88 -29.96
N GLN A 474 32.63 10.60 -30.07
CA GLN A 474 33.61 9.94 -29.22
C GLN A 474 35.00 10.47 -29.53
N ILE A 475 35.80 10.64 -28.48
CA ILE A 475 37.20 11.06 -28.61
C ILE A 475 38.04 9.80 -28.71
N LYS A 476 38.79 9.67 -29.81
CA LYS A 476 39.76 8.60 -29.99
C LYS A 476 41.16 9.16 -30.08
N ASN A 477 42.11 8.47 -29.47
CA ASN A 477 43.52 8.74 -29.69
C ASN A 477 43.92 8.40 -31.15
N LEU A 478 45.12 8.80 -31.56
CA LEU A 478 45.65 8.48 -32.89
C LEU A 478 45.80 6.97 -33.14
N ASP A 479 45.95 6.17 -32.08
CA ASP A 479 45.98 4.70 -32.11
C ASP A 479 44.59 4.04 -32.09
N ASP A 480 43.52 4.83 -32.28
CA ASP A 480 42.12 4.40 -32.27
C ASP A 480 41.57 3.94 -30.91
N THR A 481 42.32 4.10 -29.81
CA THR A 481 41.80 3.84 -28.46
C THR A 481 40.84 4.94 -28.01
N ILE A 482 39.78 4.57 -27.29
CA ILE A 482 38.80 5.52 -26.74
C ILE A 482 39.45 6.29 -25.59
N ARG A 483 39.42 7.62 -25.67
CA ARG A 483 39.88 8.54 -24.62
C ARG A 483 38.67 9.02 -23.82
N ASN A 484 38.79 9.01 -22.50
CA ASN A 484 37.75 9.55 -21.62
C ASN A 484 37.63 11.07 -21.82
N VAL A 485 36.40 11.56 -22.00
CA VAL A 485 36.12 12.99 -22.27
C VAL A 485 36.66 13.93 -21.19
N ASN A 486 36.65 13.51 -19.93
CA ASN A 486 37.14 14.28 -18.79
C ASN A 486 38.66 14.53 -18.83
N THR A 487 39.39 13.85 -19.71
CA THR A 487 40.84 14.04 -19.89
C THR A 487 41.17 15.13 -20.90
N LEU A 488 40.17 15.72 -21.59
CA LEU A 488 40.40 16.85 -22.48
C LEU A 488 40.73 18.11 -21.69
N SER A 489 41.84 18.74 -22.04
CA SER A 489 42.21 20.05 -21.50
C SER A 489 41.25 21.14 -21.99
N THR A 490 41.20 22.26 -21.25
CA THR A 490 40.45 23.46 -21.66
C THR A 490 40.89 23.97 -23.03
N GLY A 491 42.19 23.86 -23.34
CA GLY A 491 42.74 24.20 -24.65
C GLY A 491 42.24 23.30 -25.79
N GLU A 492 42.16 21.98 -25.55
CA GLU A 492 41.64 21.01 -26.52
C GLU A 492 40.13 21.23 -26.81
N LYS A 493 39.35 21.55 -25.78
CA LYS A 493 37.93 21.93 -25.95
C LYS A 493 37.78 23.24 -26.72
N ASN A 494 38.59 24.25 -26.38
CA ASN A 494 38.57 25.55 -27.06
C ASN A 494 38.89 25.44 -28.55
N ILE A 495 39.88 24.61 -28.93
CA ILE A 495 40.21 24.46 -30.36
C ILE A 495 39.12 23.72 -31.14
N VAL A 496 38.50 22.69 -30.55
CA VAL A 496 37.36 22.00 -31.18
C VAL A 496 36.19 22.96 -31.38
N ALA A 497 35.83 23.73 -30.35
CA ALA A 497 34.77 24.72 -30.43
C ALA A 497 35.07 25.82 -31.45
N PHE A 498 36.30 26.34 -31.47
CA PHE A 498 36.73 27.36 -32.42
C PHE A 498 36.66 26.85 -33.88
N LEU A 499 37.16 25.64 -34.13
CA LEU A 499 37.11 25.04 -35.47
C LEU A 499 35.68 24.70 -35.89
N TRP A 500 34.83 24.25 -34.96
CA TRP A 500 33.41 24.08 -35.23
C TRP A 500 32.75 25.40 -35.62
N PHE A 501 32.97 26.46 -34.83
CA PHE A 501 32.43 27.79 -35.10
C PHE A 501 32.82 28.27 -36.50
N LEU A 502 34.09 28.12 -36.89
CA LEU A 502 34.54 28.45 -38.24
C LEU A 502 33.88 27.61 -39.34
N ASN A 503 33.54 26.35 -39.07
CA ASN A 503 32.81 25.52 -40.03
C ASN A 503 31.34 25.94 -40.12
N SER A 504 30.71 26.34 -39.01
CA SER A 504 29.33 26.87 -39.00
C SER A 504 29.20 28.13 -39.87
N LEU A 505 30.25 28.96 -39.94
CA LEU A 505 30.28 30.15 -40.81
C LEU A 505 30.33 29.82 -42.31
N LYS A 506 30.77 28.61 -42.71
CA LYS A 506 30.93 28.22 -44.11
C LYS A 506 29.64 27.69 -44.74
N ASP A 507 28.63 27.33 -43.94
CA ASP A 507 27.41 26.74 -44.50
C ASP A 507 26.54 27.85 -45.13
N PRO A 508 26.37 27.89 -46.47
CA PRO A 508 25.56 28.90 -47.14
C PRO A 508 24.05 28.66 -46.91
N ASN A 509 23.69 27.46 -46.46
CA ASN A 509 22.31 27.00 -46.34
C ASN A 509 21.61 27.44 -45.04
N GLY A 510 22.27 28.23 -44.19
CA GLY A 510 21.72 28.79 -42.95
C GLY A 510 20.58 29.81 -43.13
N GLY A 511 20.02 29.95 -44.33
CA GLY A 511 18.66 30.47 -44.55
C GLY A 511 18.38 31.92 -44.16
N THR A 512 19.35 32.71 -43.72
CA THR A 512 19.11 34.11 -43.35
C THR A 512 19.44 35.04 -44.51
N LEU A 513 18.42 35.76 -45.00
CA LEU A 513 18.58 36.91 -45.91
C LEU A 513 19.28 38.11 -45.23
N LYS A 514 19.62 38.00 -43.94
CA LYS A 514 20.22 39.06 -43.13
C LYS A 514 21.73 39.11 -43.33
N ASP A 515 22.28 40.31 -43.31
CA ASP A 515 23.74 40.50 -43.26
C ASP A 515 24.32 39.85 -41.99
N ARG A 516 25.52 39.30 -42.10
CA ARG A 516 26.17 38.56 -41.01
C ARG A 516 27.14 39.43 -40.21
N ILE A 517 27.06 39.32 -38.90
CA ILE A 517 27.98 39.92 -37.92
C ILE A 517 28.71 38.79 -37.20
N ILE A 518 30.05 38.81 -37.20
CA ILE A 518 30.88 37.79 -36.57
C ILE A 518 31.63 38.42 -35.41
N VAL A 519 31.49 37.88 -34.21
CA VAL A 519 32.17 38.36 -33.01
C VAL A 519 33.02 37.24 -32.43
N PHE A 520 34.31 37.51 -32.23
CA PHE A 520 35.21 36.65 -31.46
C PHE A 520 35.56 37.39 -30.18
N ASP A 521 35.10 36.89 -29.03
CA ASP A 521 35.44 37.43 -27.72
C ASP A 521 36.46 36.53 -27.04
N ASP A 522 37.70 37.02 -26.91
CA ASP A 522 38.83 36.29 -26.36
C ASP A 522 38.97 34.86 -26.96
N PRO A 523 39.13 34.72 -28.29
CA PRO A 523 39.11 33.41 -28.96
C PRO A 523 40.26 32.47 -28.55
N MET A 524 41.25 32.99 -27.84
CA MET A 524 42.34 32.23 -27.25
C MET A 524 42.16 32.13 -25.74
N ASN A 525 41.98 30.91 -25.25
CA ASN A 525 41.92 30.61 -23.83
C ASN A 525 42.64 29.29 -23.53
N SER A 526 43.59 29.33 -22.57
CA SER A 526 44.36 28.15 -22.13
C SER A 526 44.96 27.30 -23.26
N ASN A 527 45.43 27.92 -24.36
CA ASN A 527 45.98 27.24 -25.53
C ASN A 527 47.52 27.24 -25.52
N ASP A 528 48.14 26.11 -25.90
CA ASP A 528 49.57 26.05 -26.19
C ASP A 528 49.95 26.81 -27.47
N ASP A 529 51.23 27.13 -27.65
CA ASP A 529 51.73 27.95 -28.77
C ASP A 529 51.28 27.41 -30.14
N THR A 530 51.27 26.09 -30.32
CA THR A 530 50.88 25.42 -31.58
C THR A 530 49.41 25.68 -31.91
N VAL A 531 48.52 25.55 -30.93
CA VAL A 531 47.09 25.84 -31.07
C VAL A 531 46.86 27.33 -31.30
N GLN A 532 47.63 28.21 -30.63
CA GLN A 532 47.56 29.66 -30.87
C GLN A 532 47.89 30.01 -32.33
N TYR A 533 48.96 29.43 -32.90
CA TYR A 533 49.33 29.66 -34.29
C TYR A 533 48.24 29.24 -35.28
N LEU A 534 47.53 28.13 -35.02
CA LEU A 534 46.40 27.72 -35.86
C LEU A 534 45.23 28.70 -35.78
N ILE A 535 44.83 29.10 -34.57
CA ILE A 535 43.76 30.09 -34.37
C ILE A 535 44.09 31.38 -35.12
N ILE A 536 45.33 31.88 -34.96
CA ILE A 536 45.83 33.07 -35.65
C ILE A 536 45.75 32.89 -37.17
N SER A 537 46.27 31.79 -37.70
CA SER A 537 46.28 31.49 -39.15
C SER A 537 44.87 31.44 -39.72
N LYS A 538 43.94 30.78 -39.03
CA LYS A 538 42.54 30.67 -39.44
C LYS A 538 41.81 32.01 -39.41
N LEU A 539 42.03 32.83 -38.37
CA LEU A 539 41.47 34.19 -38.29
C LEU A 539 42.04 35.12 -39.36
N GLN A 540 43.35 35.07 -39.63
CA GLN A 540 43.95 35.82 -40.72
C GLN A 540 43.34 35.43 -42.07
N LYS A 541 43.11 34.12 -42.31
CA LYS A 541 42.44 33.63 -43.52
C LYS A 541 40.98 34.13 -43.59
N LEU A 542 40.24 34.08 -42.49
CA LEU A 542 38.89 34.61 -42.40
C LEU A 542 38.87 36.11 -42.74
N LEU A 543 39.73 36.91 -42.08
CA LEU A 543 39.85 38.35 -42.31
C LEU A 543 40.19 38.72 -43.76
N ARG A 544 40.94 37.89 -44.49
CA ARG A 544 41.23 38.11 -45.93
C ARG A 544 40.02 37.80 -46.81
N ASN A 545 39.19 36.83 -46.42
CA ASN A 545 38.09 36.31 -47.23
C ASN A 545 36.73 36.97 -46.96
N ILE A 546 36.60 37.78 -45.90
CA ILE A 546 35.39 38.56 -45.62
C ILE A 546 35.05 39.48 -46.80
N LYS A 547 33.81 39.41 -47.27
CA LYS A 547 33.30 40.23 -48.38
C LYS A 547 32.27 41.24 -47.91
N ASN A 548 31.15 40.77 -47.37
CA ASN A 548 29.99 41.58 -46.97
C ASN A 548 29.73 41.54 -45.46
N GLU A 549 30.39 40.62 -44.76
CA GLU A 549 30.26 40.43 -43.32
C GLU A 549 31.02 41.52 -42.55
N GLN A 550 30.55 41.80 -41.34
CA GLN A 550 31.27 42.64 -40.38
C GLN A 550 31.86 41.75 -39.28
N ILE A 551 33.11 42.00 -38.90
CA ILE A 551 33.81 41.20 -37.89
C ILE A 551 34.30 42.07 -36.74
N PHE A 552 34.17 41.52 -35.53
CA PHE A 552 34.70 42.07 -34.29
C PHE A 552 35.60 41.02 -33.67
N ILE A 553 36.86 41.38 -33.38
CA ILE A 553 37.79 40.52 -32.66
C ILE A 553 38.21 41.27 -31.40
N LEU A 554 37.76 40.76 -30.26
CA LEU A 554 38.06 41.28 -28.94
C LEU A 554 39.10 40.38 -28.27
N THR A 555 40.15 40.97 -27.70
CA THR A 555 41.19 40.19 -27.03
C THR A 555 41.87 40.94 -25.88
N HIS A 556 42.24 40.22 -24.82
CA HIS A 556 43.17 40.67 -23.78
C HIS A 556 44.62 40.26 -24.03
N ASN A 557 44.85 39.26 -24.88
CA ASN A 557 46.18 38.75 -25.18
C ASN A 557 46.85 39.62 -26.26
N ILE A 558 47.93 40.30 -25.86
CA ILE A 558 48.67 41.21 -26.75
C ILE A 558 49.48 40.46 -27.82
N HIS A 559 50.04 39.29 -27.51
CA HIS A 559 50.75 38.48 -28.50
C HIS A 559 49.80 38.03 -29.61
N PHE A 560 48.61 37.57 -29.24
CA PHE A 560 47.54 37.26 -30.19
C PHE A 560 47.10 38.48 -30.98
N TYR A 561 46.84 39.60 -30.30
CA TYR A 561 46.44 40.86 -30.92
C TYR A 561 47.42 41.30 -32.01
N SER A 562 48.72 41.35 -31.71
CA SER A 562 49.76 41.74 -32.67
C SER A 562 49.86 40.77 -33.84
N ASN A 563 49.79 39.46 -33.57
CA ASN A 563 49.98 38.43 -34.59
C ASN A 563 48.79 38.29 -35.56
N VAL A 564 47.54 38.35 -35.09
CA VAL A 564 46.37 38.31 -36.00
C VAL A 564 46.34 39.55 -36.90
N ARG A 565 46.85 40.67 -36.40
CA ARG A 565 46.90 41.98 -37.09
C ARG A 565 48.12 42.14 -38.00
N TYR A 566 48.70 41.04 -38.48
CA TYR A 566 49.81 41.09 -39.45
C TYR A 566 49.46 41.96 -40.67
N LYS A 567 50.27 43.01 -40.93
CA LYS A 567 50.06 44.02 -41.98
C LYS A 567 48.70 44.74 -41.90
N TRP A 568 48.14 44.89 -40.70
CA TRP A 568 46.84 45.53 -40.48
C TRP A 568 46.77 46.95 -41.06
N TRP A 569 47.83 47.72 -40.89
CA TRP A 569 47.90 49.11 -41.34
C TRP A 569 48.27 49.29 -42.81
N GLN A 570 48.72 48.26 -43.53
CA GLN A 570 49.23 48.43 -44.91
C GLN A 570 48.12 48.43 -45.99
N ASN A 571 46.92 47.90 -45.71
CA ASN A 571 45.87 47.68 -46.71
C ASN A 571 44.46 48.02 -46.20
N GLN A 572 43.60 48.63 -47.04
CA GLN A 572 42.18 48.88 -46.75
C GLN A 572 41.92 49.58 -45.40
N LYS A 573 42.74 50.58 -45.03
CA LYS A 573 42.60 51.31 -43.75
C LYS A 573 41.17 51.82 -43.50
N SER A 574 40.48 52.29 -44.55
CA SER A 574 39.10 52.80 -44.46
C SER A 574 38.05 51.75 -44.02
N LYS A 575 38.36 50.46 -44.13
CA LYS A 575 37.47 49.35 -43.72
C LYS A 575 37.80 48.79 -42.34
N LYS A 576 38.76 49.37 -41.63
CA LYS A 576 39.33 48.84 -40.40
C LYS A 576 39.20 49.85 -39.27
N ALA A 577 38.83 49.38 -38.09
CA ALA A 577 38.89 50.16 -36.86
C ALA A 577 39.63 49.38 -35.77
N THR A 578 40.27 50.12 -34.88
CA THR A 578 41.01 49.57 -33.74
C THR A 578 40.67 50.40 -32.51
N PHE A 579 40.23 49.73 -31.46
CA PHE A 579 39.83 50.35 -30.20
C PHE A 579 40.62 49.73 -29.06
N HIS A 580 41.10 50.55 -28.12
CA HIS A 580 41.68 50.10 -26.87
C HIS A 580 40.73 50.42 -25.72
N LEU A 581 40.49 49.44 -24.84
CA LEU A 581 39.68 49.58 -23.64
C LEU A 581 40.60 49.74 -22.44
N LYS A 582 40.43 50.85 -21.71
CA LYS A 582 41.18 51.15 -20.48
C LYS A 582 40.19 51.34 -19.34
N LYS A 583 40.44 50.75 -18.17
CA LYS A 583 39.51 50.79 -17.03
C LYS A 583 40.16 51.44 -15.82
N TYR A 584 39.45 52.39 -15.23
CA TYR A 584 39.85 53.10 -14.01
C TYR A 584 38.60 53.45 -13.19
N SER A 585 38.69 53.37 -11.86
CA SER A 585 37.59 53.68 -10.92
C SER A 585 36.22 53.10 -11.31
N GLY A 586 36.23 51.82 -11.67
CA GLY A 586 35.02 51.06 -11.98
C GLY A 586 34.46 51.24 -13.40
N LYS A 587 34.85 52.26 -14.17
CA LYS A 587 34.36 52.50 -15.55
C LYS A 587 35.45 52.34 -16.62
N THR A 588 35.04 51.89 -17.79
CA THR A 588 35.88 51.72 -18.98
C THR A 588 35.78 52.94 -19.89
N GLU A 589 36.94 53.46 -20.28
CA GLU A 589 37.15 54.40 -21.37
C GLU A 589 37.52 53.66 -22.66
N ILE A 590 37.06 54.17 -23.80
CA ILE A 590 37.35 53.59 -25.12
C ILE A 590 38.16 54.60 -25.93
N GLU A 591 39.35 54.16 -26.36
CA GLU A 591 40.26 54.94 -27.18
C GLU A 591 40.25 54.41 -28.62
N LEU A 592 39.97 55.28 -29.59
CA LEU A 592 40.08 54.95 -31.01
C LEU A 592 41.51 55.16 -31.49
N ILE A 593 42.11 54.11 -32.07
CA ILE A 593 43.48 54.16 -32.61
C ILE A 593 43.43 54.47 -34.10
N ASP A 594 44.05 55.57 -34.49
CA ASP A 594 44.01 56.15 -35.83
C ASP A 594 45.26 55.85 -36.68
N SER A 595 46.37 55.47 -36.05
CA SER A 595 47.66 55.24 -36.71
C SER A 595 48.44 54.05 -36.13
N GLU A 596 49.40 53.53 -36.90
CA GLU A 596 50.31 52.44 -36.48
C GLU A 596 51.29 52.86 -35.37
N GLU A 597 51.57 54.16 -35.25
CA GLU A 597 52.46 54.72 -34.23
C GLU A 597 51.80 54.73 -32.85
N ASN A 598 50.49 55.00 -32.82
CA ASN A 598 49.66 55.04 -31.61
C ASN A 598 49.20 53.64 -31.16
N ASP A 599 49.53 52.60 -31.92
CA ASP A 599 49.08 51.23 -31.68
C ASP A 599 50.11 50.42 -30.91
N LEU A 600 49.64 49.39 -30.20
CA LEU A 600 50.50 48.53 -29.39
C LEU A 600 51.23 47.51 -30.27
N LYS A 601 52.57 47.48 -30.17
CA LYS A 601 53.39 46.46 -30.88
C LYS A 601 53.82 45.33 -29.96
N THR A 602 54.13 45.63 -28.69
CA THR A 602 54.64 44.64 -27.72
C THR A 602 53.95 44.74 -26.35
N SER A 603 54.04 43.65 -25.57
CA SER A 603 53.62 43.61 -24.16
C SER A 603 54.29 44.70 -23.32
N TYR A 604 55.55 44.97 -23.60
CA TYR A 604 56.31 46.02 -22.92
C TYR A 604 55.80 47.43 -23.24
N GLN A 605 55.52 47.72 -24.53
CA GLN A 605 54.91 48.99 -24.93
C GLN A 605 53.54 49.23 -24.29
N ALA A 606 52.75 48.18 -24.08
CA ALA A 606 51.46 48.30 -23.41
C ALA A 606 51.57 48.77 -21.96
N LEU A 607 52.66 48.42 -21.26
CA LEU A 607 52.91 48.91 -19.90
C LEU A 607 53.17 50.42 -19.89
N TRP A 608 53.97 50.91 -20.85
CA TRP A 608 54.24 52.34 -21.00
C TRP A 608 53.00 53.13 -21.42
N SER A 609 52.20 52.60 -22.35
CA SER A 609 50.93 53.22 -22.76
C SER A 609 49.94 53.31 -21.60
N GLU A 610 49.89 52.30 -20.74
CA GLU A 610 49.09 52.33 -19.52
C GLU A 610 49.60 53.40 -18.54
N LEU A 611 50.91 53.47 -18.31
CA LEU A 611 51.51 54.46 -17.43
C LEU A 611 51.23 55.90 -17.91
N HIS A 612 51.37 56.15 -19.21
CA HIS A 612 51.03 57.44 -19.85
C HIS A 612 49.57 57.81 -19.63
N TRP A 613 48.67 56.85 -19.82
CA TRP A 613 47.25 57.10 -19.64
C TRP A 613 46.91 57.38 -18.16
N LEU A 614 47.45 56.62 -17.21
CA LEU A 614 47.25 56.85 -15.78
C LEU A 614 47.78 58.22 -15.32
N TYR A 615 48.92 58.64 -15.87
CA TYR A 615 49.46 59.98 -15.68
C TYR A 615 48.50 61.06 -16.19
N LYS A 616 47.99 60.93 -17.43
CA LYS A 616 47.03 61.89 -18.00
C LYS A 616 45.72 61.97 -17.20
N GLN A 617 45.26 60.86 -16.63
CA GLN A 617 44.05 60.82 -15.80
C GLN A 617 44.29 61.31 -14.35
N LYS A 618 45.53 61.67 -13.99
CA LYS A 618 45.95 62.11 -12.65
C LYS A 618 45.66 61.07 -11.57
N LYS A 619 46.07 59.83 -11.82
CA LYS A 619 45.81 58.65 -10.97
C LYS A 619 47.09 58.01 -10.44
N PRO A 620 47.85 58.73 -9.60
CA PRO A 620 49.12 58.27 -9.06
C PRO A 620 49.01 56.90 -8.37
N GLU A 621 47.90 56.65 -7.67
CA GLU A 621 47.66 55.43 -6.88
C GLU A 621 47.67 54.14 -7.72
N PHE A 622 47.40 54.24 -9.03
CA PHE A 622 47.39 53.08 -9.94
C PHE A 622 48.67 52.94 -10.78
N MET A 623 49.57 53.93 -10.77
CA MET A 623 50.77 53.94 -11.63
C MET A 623 51.83 52.92 -11.20
N HIS A 624 51.90 52.63 -9.90
CA HIS A 624 52.94 51.79 -9.29
C HIS A 624 53.07 50.41 -9.94
N ASN A 625 51.96 49.76 -10.26
CA ASN A 625 51.98 48.41 -10.84
C ASN A 625 52.60 48.40 -12.25
N SER A 626 52.26 49.38 -13.09
CA SER A 626 52.84 49.51 -14.43
C SER A 626 54.33 49.85 -14.34
N ILE A 627 54.71 50.77 -13.44
CA ILE A 627 56.10 51.15 -13.18
C ILE A 627 56.93 49.94 -12.75
N ARG A 628 56.45 49.18 -11.76
CA ARG A 628 57.12 47.96 -11.27
C ARG A 628 57.41 47.00 -12.41
N ARG A 629 56.40 46.66 -13.21
CA ARG A 629 56.55 45.71 -14.33
C ARG A 629 57.46 46.24 -15.43
N ILE A 630 57.48 47.55 -15.65
CA ILE A 630 58.40 48.22 -16.58
C ILE A 630 59.84 48.04 -16.12
N PHE A 631 60.12 48.26 -14.83
CA PHE A 631 61.45 48.05 -14.25
C PHE A 631 61.84 46.57 -14.25
N GLU A 632 60.98 45.68 -13.76
CA GLU A 632 61.23 44.23 -13.78
C GLU A 632 61.57 43.73 -15.19
N THR A 633 60.81 44.16 -16.21
CA THR A 633 61.09 43.75 -17.59
C THR A 633 62.41 44.34 -18.10
N TYR A 634 62.70 45.61 -17.77
CA TYR A 634 63.93 46.28 -18.20
C TYR A 634 65.18 45.67 -17.54
N ILE A 635 65.14 45.43 -16.23
CA ILE A 635 66.24 44.85 -15.45
C ILE A 635 66.53 43.43 -15.94
N ASN A 636 65.50 42.59 -16.06
CA ASN A 636 65.65 41.22 -16.54
C ASN A 636 66.19 41.15 -17.97
N PHE A 637 65.69 42.01 -18.88
CA PHE A 637 66.12 42.00 -20.28
C PHE A 637 67.57 42.48 -20.47
N ASN A 638 68.04 43.37 -19.59
CA ASN A 638 69.41 43.91 -19.64
C ASN A 638 70.36 43.22 -18.65
N GLU A 639 69.94 42.13 -18.00
CA GLU A 639 70.71 41.38 -16.98
C GLU A 639 71.31 42.29 -15.88
N LEU A 640 70.57 43.32 -15.48
CA LEU A 640 70.99 44.22 -14.40
C LEU A 640 70.75 43.55 -13.05
N ASN A 641 71.62 43.82 -12.07
CA ASN A 641 71.49 43.24 -10.72
C ASN A 641 70.42 44.03 -9.95
N ASP A 642 69.40 43.37 -9.38
CA ASP A 642 68.28 44.03 -8.68
C ASP A 642 68.77 45.00 -7.57
N ARG A 643 69.92 44.68 -6.97
CA ARG A 643 70.60 45.47 -5.93
C ARG A 643 71.04 46.87 -6.35
N VAL A 644 71.08 47.20 -7.65
CA VAL A 644 71.48 48.54 -8.11
C VAL A 644 70.42 49.60 -7.79
N ILE A 645 69.15 49.20 -7.64
CA ILE A 645 68.06 50.10 -7.23
C ILE A 645 68.02 50.25 -5.69
N ASP A 646 68.37 49.20 -4.96
CA ASP A 646 68.28 49.10 -3.49
C ASP A 646 69.14 50.13 -2.72
N GLU A 647 70.22 50.64 -3.29
CA GLU A 647 71.18 51.47 -2.54
C GLU A 647 70.95 52.99 -2.63
N GLN A 648 70.10 53.49 -3.53
CA GLN A 648 70.03 54.94 -3.84
C GLN A 648 68.71 55.65 -3.50
N ASP A 649 67.57 54.97 -3.38
CA ASP A 649 66.29 55.60 -2.98
C ASP A 649 65.31 54.57 -2.38
N ILE A 650 65.27 54.46 -1.04
CA ILE A 650 64.37 53.58 -0.26
C ILE A 650 62.90 53.76 -0.66
N GLU A 651 62.53 54.94 -1.14
CA GLU A 651 61.15 55.23 -1.53
C GLU A 651 60.80 54.60 -2.89
N ILE A 652 61.73 54.61 -3.84
CA ILE A 652 61.59 53.93 -5.13
C ILE A 652 61.63 52.41 -4.93
N GLU A 653 62.53 51.93 -4.08
CA GLU A 653 62.59 50.53 -3.65
C GLU A 653 61.22 50.08 -3.12
N LYS A 654 60.63 50.84 -2.18
CA LYS A 654 59.27 50.55 -1.70
C LYS A 654 58.25 50.58 -2.84
N MET A 655 58.22 51.61 -3.69
CA MET A 655 57.28 51.70 -4.82
C MET A 655 57.37 50.53 -5.82
N ILE A 656 58.56 49.93 -5.99
CA ILE A 656 58.80 48.77 -6.85
C ILE A 656 58.51 47.45 -6.11
N ASN A 657 58.76 47.37 -4.79
CA ASN A 657 58.64 46.16 -3.97
C ASN A 657 57.31 45.99 -3.22
N VAL A 658 56.36 46.93 -3.25
CA VAL A 658 55.09 46.88 -2.45
C VAL A 658 54.29 45.57 -2.59
N ASN A 659 54.48 44.77 -3.64
CA ASN A 659 53.73 43.51 -3.84
C ASN A 659 54.62 42.27 -4.06
N SER A 660 55.87 42.23 -3.57
CA SER A 660 56.78 41.09 -3.85
C SER A 660 56.56 39.86 -2.95
N HIS A 661 55.83 39.99 -1.84
CA HIS A 661 55.49 38.89 -0.95
C HIS A 661 54.02 38.92 -0.51
N GLY A 662 53.22 37.97 -1.00
CA GLY A 662 51.89 37.67 -0.43
C GLY A 662 50.82 37.34 -1.45
N LEU A 663 50.58 36.05 -1.66
CA LEU A 663 49.21 35.54 -1.80
C LEU A 663 48.43 36.05 -0.58
N ILE A 664 47.36 36.84 -0.78
CA ILE A 664 46.15 36.99 0.06
C ILE A 664 45.54 38.39 -0.22
N ASP A 665 44.27 38.36 -0.63
CA ASP A 665 43.24 39.41 -0.61
C ASP A 665 43.41 40.70 -1.44
N LEU A 666 42.81 40.63 -2.64
CA LEU A 666 42.46 41.74 -3.54
C LEU A 666 41.43 42.74 -2.97
N GLU A 667 41.08 42.66 -1.67
CA GLU A 667 40.06 43.52 -1.06
C GLU A 667 40.63 44.69 -0.23
N ASP A 668 41.94 44.72 0.08
CA ASP A 668 42.53 45.72 1.00
C ASP A 668 43.40 46.82 0.34
N LEU A 669 43.23 47.08 -0.96
CA LEU A 669 43.92 48.19 -1.65
C LEU A 669 43.13 49.52 -1.54
N GLN A 670 42.97 49.99 -0.30
CA GLN A 670 42.66 51.39 0.03
C GLN A 670 43.73 52.03 0.94
N ALA A 671 44.93 51.43 1.03
CA ALA A 671 46.05 52.10 1.67
C ALA A 671 46.68 53.10 0.69
N ASP A 672 46.52 54.39 1.02
CA ASP A 672 47.07 55.58 0.36
C ASP A 672 48.62 55.52 0.38
N LEU A 673 49.19 54.69 -0.49
CA LEU A 673 50.64 54.47 -0.57
C LEU A 673 51.25 55.55 -1.45
N ASN A 674 51.67 56.61 -0.76
CA ASN A 674 52.36 57.81 -1.21
C ASN A 674 51.44 58.95 -1.68
N GLY A 675 51.29 59.99 -0.84
CA GLY A 675 50.59 61.24 -1.14
C GLY A 675 51.30 62.13 -2.18
N LYS A 676 51.91 61.52 -3.20
CA LYS A 676 52.61 62.16 -4.31
C LYS A 676 51.71 62.29 -5.50
N ASN A 677 51.87 63.40 -6.23
CA ASN A 677 51.17 63.57 -7.50
C ASN A 677 51.87 62.82 -8.64
N GLU A 678 51.18 62.70 -9.78
CA GLU A 678 51.64 62.00 -10.97
C GLU A 678 52.99 62.51 -11.51
N GLN A 679 53.27 63.81 -11.35
CA GLN A 679 54.53 64.43 -11.81
C GLN A 679 55.71 64.01 -10.94
N GLU A 680 55.52 64.01 -9.62
CA GLU A 680 56.53 63.57 -8.66
C GLU A 680 56.87 62.08 -8.83
N ILE A 681 55.85 61.25 -9.11
CA ILE A 681 56.06 59.82 -9.39
C ILE A 681 56.91 59.63 -10.64
N ILE A 682 56.58 60.30 -11.75
CA ILE A 682 57.33 60.16 -13.01
C ILE A 682 58.75 60.74 -12.89
N ALA A 683 58.93 61.85 -12.17
CA ALA A 683 60.26 62.40 -11.92
C ALA A 683 61.16 61.39 -11.18
N LYS A 684 60.58 60.67 -10.21
CA LYS A 684 61.28 59.58 -9.52
C LYS A 684 61.58 58.38 -10.43
N VAL A 685 60.63 57.97 -11.27
CA VAL A 685 60.84 56.91 -12.26
C VAL A 685 61.99 57.29 -13.21
N LYS A 686 62.02 58.53 -13.71
CA LYS A 686 63.12 59.05 -14.55
C LYS A 686 64.46 59.01 -13.82
N ALA A 687 64.51 59.47 -12.57
CA ALA A 687 65.72 59.42 -11.74
C ALA A 687 66.24 57.99 -11.53
N ALA A 688 65.35 57.03 -11.28
CA ALA A 688 65.72 55.61 -11.16
C ALA A 688 66.18 55.00 -12.49
N PHE A 689 65.57 55.36 -13.62
CA PHE A 689 66.09 54.96 -14.92
C PHE A 689 67.48 55.57 -15.18
N ILE A 690 67.75 56.80 -14.76
CA ILE A 690 69.08 57.43 -14.88
C ILE A 690 70.11 56.69 -14.00
N SER A 691 69.78 56.33 -12.76
CA SER A 691 70.73 55.65 -11.86
C SER A 691 71.16 54.27 -12.35
N ILE A 692 70.30 53.58 -13.11
CA ILE A 692 70.61 52.28 -13.75
C ILE A 692 71.10 52.42 -15.20
N GLY A 693 71.42 53.64 -15.67
CA GLY A 693 71.93 53.89 -17.02
C GLY A 693 70.90 53.76 -18.16
N GLY A 694 69.61 53.74 -17.85
CA GLY A 694 68.49 53.63 -18.78
C GLY A 694 67.81 54.94 -19.17
N GLU A 695 68.50 56.08 -19.10
CA GLU A 695 67.94 57.39 -19.45
C GLU A 695 67.43 57.45 -20.90
N SER A 696 68.22 56.95 -21.86
CA SER A 696 67.86 56.91 -23.27
C SER A 696 66.62 56.06 -23.51
N HIS A 697 66.48 54.97 -22.75
CA HIS A 697 65.32 54.09 -22.78
C HIS A 697 64.08 54.78 -22.23
N PHE A 698 64.16 55.41 -21.06
CA PHE A 698 63.05 56.20 -20.51
C PHE A 698 62.58 57.27 -21.50
N ASN A 699 63.50 58.06 -22.06
CA ASN A 699 63.18 59.13 -23.01
C ASN A 699 62.56 58.61 -24.33
N ALA A 700 62.88 57.38 -24.73
CA ALA A 700 62.28 56.77 -25.92
C ALA A 700 60.80 56.44 -25.72
N TYR A 701 60.40 56.02 -24.52
CA TYR A 701 59.04 55.63 -24.19
C TYR A 701 58.22 56.73 -23.51
N TRP A 702 58.87 57.68 -22.83
CA TRP A 702 58.26 58.80 -22.12
C TRP A 702 58.72 60.12 -22.73
N LYS A 703 57.99 60.57 -23.76
CA LYS A 703 58.18 61.89 -24.35
C LYS A 703 57.37 62.89 -23.52
N GLU A 704 58.03 63.92 -22.98
CA GLU A 704 57.33 65.06 -22.38
C GLU A 704 56.52 65.74 -23.50
N GLU A 705 55.19 65.68 -23.40
CA GLU A 705 54.24 66.35 -24.32
C GLU A 705 54.19 67.86 -24.08
#